data_AF-M0BL08-F1
#
_entry.id   AF-M0BL08-F1
#
_cell.length_a   1.000
_cell.length_b   1.000
_cell.length_c   1.000
_cell.angle_alpha   90.00
_cell.angle_beta   90.00
_cell.angle_gamma   90.00
#
_symmetry.space_group_name_H-M   'P 1'
#
loop_
_entity.id
_entity.type
_entity.pdbx_description
1 polymer ?
#
loop_
_entity_poly.entity_id
_entity_poly.type
_entity_poly.pdbx_seq_one_letter_code
_entity_poly.pdbx_strand_id
1 'polypeptide(L)'
;MTSLPAIGRLSIPFRSFATVAVVVLVVAGALVPTAAGSLGGDDAALDGRSDPGVTAPHDREIGLPVNPGVVTGVDPAVSAAANSTNRTERHRNPESYEADGDTAALADWFEADLTARLETGANWLREGEYDLANESIGEDFLSQYAAYVDVADELDRNGTAELFERTRNEQAALTALLEDYEETETAYDEAMADGETDLARERARELEEIATQINESRETLSTQYDDLEESGAGNFSETREAVESTAEDIRSTHTEITREAFEATALSVRARNSDISFTEPLRAGGRLVSETGAPVADEAIGLEVGNRSLRTTTDSRGRFSFTYRPVSIPASAENVTVTYVPDPSSRYLDSRTTVPVSITQETATIDELTSNTSSVAFADPTSVSADVSIDGDPVDGLPLNVTIEGTDVGAGETENGSLDTAISVPATIPPGERELGVAVPTEDPAVVASATTTVTVESTAPTLAIDTERRDDDLLVNGSLAVDTVGVGGQEVTVAVDGERVATATTAADGSFGTAVAIPSTAGDHQVTVSMDGAGTNLETVEATETVVVSAEQSSQGPSVGVFVAIGGAVVLLVLAGTGWWRWRRSRGDSTASHSESTPDPSITVRAVSGQLLSQAADALEAHRPDDAVRTAYTAVRSQLDAGVDTRAGLTHWEFFRAYETPDETETERLATLTAAYERATFDPSPVEPAVARETLTYADELCDSDAAAESTAPTDESTGSSDDGRIDEE
;
A
#
# COMPACT_ATOMS: atom_id res chain seq x y z
N MET A 1 62.38 -3.77 26.27
CA MET A 1 61.50 -4.20 27.38
C MET A 1 61.11 -2.95 28.14
N THR A 2 60.15 -2.13 27.70
CA THR A 2 58.92 -2.38 26.92
C THR A 2 57.86 -3.11 27.74
N SER A 3 56.78 -2.40 28.06
CA SER A 3 55.49 -2.87 28.58
C SER A 3 54.40 -2.08 27.85
N LEU A 4 53.26 -2.69 27.54
CA LEU A 4 52.16 -2.03 26.83
C LEU A 4 51.23 -1.27 27.80
N PRO A 5 50.57 -0.19 27.33
CA PRO A 5 49.32 0.33 27.90
C PRO A 5 48.09 -0.35 27.25
N ALA A 6 46.91 -0.13 27.83
CA ALA A 6 45.66 -0.79 27.41
C ALA A 6 44.91 -0.04 26.29
N ILE A 7 44.03 -0.77 25.60
CA ILE A 7 43.08 -0.25 24.60
C ILE A 7 41.78 0.19 25.31
N GLY A 8 41.29 1.39 24.99
CA GLY A 8 40.00 1.90 25.49
C GLY A 8 38.81 1.34 24.69
N ARG A 9 37.64 1.25 25.34
CA ARG A 9 36.38 0.92 24.65
C ARG A 9 35.91 2.09 23.80
N LEU A 10 35.51 1.82 22.56
CA LEU A 10 34.68 2.72 21.76
C LEU A 10 33.21 2.41 22.05
N SER A 11 32.38 3.45 22.24
CA SER A 11 30.92 3.30 22.26
C SER A 11 30.38 3.61 20.88
N ILE A 12 29.50 2.75 20.36
CA ILE A 12 28.81 2.94 19.08
C ILE A 12 27.35 3.31 19.40
N PRO A 13 26.86 4.50 19.04
CA PRO A 13 25.44 4.78 19.06
C PRO A 13 24.75 4.11 17.86
N PHE A 14 23.69 3.34 18.12
CA PHE A 14 22.73 3.03 17.06
C PHE A 14 21.98 4.32 16.71
N ARG A 15 21.78 4.59 15.42
CA ARG A 15 20.79 5.53 14.90
C ARG A 15 19.82 4.75 14.03
N SER A 16 18.52 4.92 14.28
CA SER A 16 17.46 4.41 13.42
C SER A 16 17.41 5.22 12.13
N PHE A 17 17.17 4.57 11.00
CA PHE A 17 16.78 5.24 9.77
C PHE A 17 15.25 5.43 9.80
N ALA A 18 14.79 6.66 9.67
CA ALA A 18 13.42 6.98 9.28
C ALA A 18 13.47 7.43 7.82
N THR A 19 12.65 6.83 6.96
CA THR A 19 12.62 7.13 5.52
C THR A 19 11.52 8.15 5.26
N VAL A 20 11.89 9.42 5.09
CA VAL A 20 10.94 10.46 4.67
C VAL A 20 10.79 10.40 3.16
N ALA A 21 9.57 10.13 2.68
CA ALA A 21 9.24 10.26 1.26
C ALA A 21 9.00 11.74 0.91
N VAL A 22 9.54 12.19 -0.22
CA VAL A 22 9.36 13.57 -0.71
C VAL A 22 8.58 13.53 -2.02
N VAL A 23 7.32 13.95 -1.97
CA VAL A 23 6.46 14.08 -3.16
C VAL A 23 6.75 15.41 -3.86
N VAL A 24 7.14 15.36 -5.13
CA VAL A 24 7.44 16.54 -5.96
C VAL A 24 6.27 16.86 -6.88
N LEU A 25 5.48 17.87 -6.52
CA LEU A 25 4.27 18.25 -7.26
C LEU A 25 4.60 19.30 -8.36
N VAL A 26 4.58 18.87 -9.62
CA VAL A 26 4.95 19.71 -10.79
C VAL A 26 3.72 20.45 -11.34
N VAL A 27 3.61 21.76 -11.07
CA VAL A 27 2.53 22.61 -11.60
C VAL A 27 2.94 23.26 -12.93
N ALA A 28 2.44 22.74 -14.05
CA ALA A 28 2.69 23.27 -15.39
C ALA A 28 1.77 24.47 -15.75
N GLY A 29 2.26 25.70 -15.58
CA GLY A 29 1.50 26.92 -15.89
C GLY A 29 1.50 27.33 -17.37
N ALA A 30 0.33 27.44 -18.00
CA ALA A 30 0.17 27.84 -19.40
C ALA A 30 -0.19 29.34 -19.60
N LEU A 31 0.67 30.03 -20.34
CA LEU A 31 0.72 31.48 -20.63
C LEU A 31 -0.60 32.20 -20.99
N VAL A 32 -0.75 33.41 -20.43
CA VAL A 32 -1.70 34.47 -20.85
C VAL A 32 -1.12 35.33 -21.98
N PRO A 33 -1.97 35.84 -22.91
CA PRO A 33 -1.72 37.12 -23.55
C PRO A 33 -2.86 38.15 -23.32
N THR A 34 -2.51 39.36 -22.89
CA THR A 34 -3.43 40.48 -22.66
C THR A 34 -3.58 41.41 -23.87
N ALA A 35 -4.72 42.09 -24.06
CA ALA A 35 -4.77 43.53 -24.42
C ALA A 35 -6.20 44.14 -24.53
N ALA A 36 -6.26 45.45 -24.25
CA ALA A 36 -7.17 46.46 -24.84
C ALA A 36 -8.71 46.32 -24.68
N GLY A 37 -9.26 46.97 -23.65
CA GLY A 37 -10.71 47.26 -23.54
C GLY A 37 -11.14 48.57 -24.22
N SER A 38 -12.40 48.97 -24.01
CA SER A 38 -12.92 50.32 -24.31
C SER A 38 -14.11 50.69 -23.39
N LEU A 39 -14.48 51.96 -23.35
CA LEU A 39 -15.46 52.56 -22.43
C LEU A 39 -16.85 52.79 -23.06
N GLY A 40 -17.89 52.69 -22.23
CA GLY A 40 -19.03 53.62 -22.23
C GLY A 40 -20.34 53.16 -22.91
N GLY A 41 -21.48 53.66 -22.39
CA GLY A 41 -22.77 53.61 -23.11
C GLY A 41 -24.04 53.43 -22.25
N ASP A 42 -24.55 54.55 -21.72
CA ASP A 42 -25.95 55.00 -21.80
C ASP A 42 -27.16 54.13 -21.37
N ASP A 43 -27.67 54.46 -20.17
CA ASP A 43 -28.96 55.17 -19.93
C ASP A 43 -30.35 54.44 -19.93
N ALA A 44 -31.29 55.07 -19.20
CA ALA A 44 -32.77 54.96 -19.14
C ALA A 44 -33.47 53.55 -19.05
N ALA A 45 -34.29 53.16 -18.05
CA ALA A 45 -35.30 53.80 -17.17
C ALA A 45 -36.78 53.71 -17.64
N LEU A 46 -37.71 53.71 -16.65
CA LEU A 46 -39.19 53.69 -16.72
C LEU A 46 -39.82 52.30 -17.05
N ASP A 47 -40.59 51.66 -16.17
CA ASP A 47 -41.94 51.98 -15.62
C ASP A 47 -43.11 51.50 -16.52
N GLY A 48 -44.18 50.96 -15.91
CA GLY A 48 -45.33 50.38 -16.61
C GLY A 48 -46.05 49.27 -15.80
N ARG A 49 -47.32 49.50 -15.44
CA ARG A 49 -48.06 48.67 -14.46
C ARG A 49 -49.50 48.36 -14.91
N SER A 50 -49.96 47.14 -14.62
CA SER A 50 -51.38 46.69 -14.47
C SER A 50 -52.22 46.24 -15.70
N ASP A 51 -52.76 45.00 -15.62
CA ASP A 51 -54.18 44.60 -15.84
C ASP A 51 -54.84 44.70 -17.26
N PRO A 52 -56.08 44.18 -17.51
CA PRO A 52 -56.70 42.89 -17.11
C PRO A 52 -57.47 42.12 -18.25
N GLY A 53 -57.81 40.82 -18.02
CA GLY A 53 -59.22 40.36 -18.06
C GLY A 53 -59.80 39.42 -19.18
N VAL A 54 -60.56 38.40 -18.72
CA VAL A 54 -61.76 37.71 -19.33
C VAL A 54 -61.59 36.93 -20.66
N THR A 55 -62.14 35.71 -20.94
CA THR A 55 -63.47 35.07 -20.67
C THR A 55 -63.45 33.52 -20.67
N ALA A 56 -64.55 32.87 -20.22
CA ALA A 56 -64.85 31.41 -20.22
C ALA A 56 -66.12 31.11 -21.10
N PRO A 57 -66.96 30.00 -21.03
CA PRO A 57 -67.07 28.86 -20.06
C PRO A 57 -67.44 27.44 -20.63
N HIS A 58 -67.49 26.39 -19.77
CA HIS A 58 -68.67 25.49 -19.52
C HIS A 58 -68.41 24.26 -18.57
N ASP A 59 -69.40 23.96 -17.71
CA ASP A 59 -69.99 22.68 -17.18
C ASP A 59 -69.25 21.31 -17.31
N ARG A 60 -69.35 20.26 -16.44
CA ARG A 60 -70.12 19.85 -15.21
C ARG A 60 -69.68 18.42 -14.75
N GLU A 61 -70.03 17.75 -13.62
CA GLU A 61 -70.34 18.08 -12.19
C GLU A 61 -70.35 16.78 -11.29
N ILE A 62 -69.55 16.72 -10.20
CA ILE A 62 -69.73 16.08 -8.84
C ILE A 62 -70.16 14.58 -8.65
N GLY A 63 -69.45 13.82 -7.77
CA GLY A 63 -70.00 12.64 -7.03
C GLY A 63 -69.04 11.71 -6.24
N LEU A 64 -69.18 11.61 -4.91
CA LEU A 64 -68.53 10.66 -3.94
C LEU A 64 -69.64 9.81 -3.22
N PRO A 65 -69.42 8.77 -2.36
CA PRO A 65 -68.23 8.37 -1.56
C PRO A 65 -67.97 6.81 -1.46
N VAL A 66 -67.66 6.28 -0.26
CA VAL A 66 -66.95 5.00 0.06
C VAL A 66 -67.86 3.87 0.65
N ASN A 67 -67.32 2.63 0.75
CA ASN A 67 -67.61 1.50 1.70
C ASN A 67 -68.14 0.17 1.05
N PRO A 68 -68.34 -1.00 1.75
CA PRO A 68 -67.62 -2.22 1.36
C PRO A 68 -68.42 -3.56 1.22
N GLY A 69 -67.87 -4.51 0.45
CA GLY A 69 -67.91 -5.97 0.73
C GLY A 69 -69.10 -6.86 0.29
N VAL A 70 -68.78 -8.17 0.14
CA VAL A 70 -69.65 -9.36 0.39
C VAL A 70 -70.59 -9.92 -0.72
N VAL A 71 -70.05 -10.88 -1.50
CA VAL A 71 -70.54 -12.27 -1.72
C VAL A 71 -71.51 -12.69 -2.88
N THR A 72 -71.21 -13.90 -3.43
CA THR A 72 -71.97 -14.86 -4.31
C THR A 72 -72.21 -14.59 -5.81
N GLY A 73 -71.95 -15.60 -6.66
CA GLY A 73 -72.39 -15.65 -8.06
C GLY A 73 -71.73 -16.67 -9.02
N VAL A 74 -71.78 -17.98 -8.73
CA VAL A 74 -71.41 -19.13 -9.64
C VAL A 74 -72.02 -18.98 -11.06
N ASP A 75 -71.49 -19.49 -12.18
CA ASP A 75 -70.97 -20.86 -12.47
C ASP A 75 -70.07 -20.90 -13.78
N PRO A 76 -69.74 -22.02 -14.48
CA PRO A 76 -68.33 -22.42 -14.63
C PRO A 76 -67.83 -22.59 -16.10
N ALA A 77 -66.79 -23.42 -16.28
CA ALA A 77 -66.25 -23.99 -17.53
C ALA A 77 -65.10 -23.25 -18.24
N VAL A 78 -63.94 -23.15 -17.58
CA VAL A 78 -62.64 -23.14 -18.28
C VAL A 78 -62.28 -24.58 -18.66
N SER A 79 -62.66 -25.01 -19.86
CA SER A 79 -62.14 -26.24 -20.47
C SER A 79 -60.79 -25.96 -21.13
N ALA A 80 -59.81 -26.85 -20.92
CA ALA A 80 -58.43 -26.62 -21.35
C ALA A 80 -58.27 -26.56 -22.87
N ALA A 81 -57.55 -25.55 -23.34
CA ALA A 81 -56.83 -25.55 -24.61
C ALA A 81 -55.32 -25.53 -24.28
N ALA A 82 -54.69 -26.69 -24.28
CA ALA A 82 -53.26 -26.80 -24.00
C ALA A 82 -52.46 -26.34 -25.23
N ASN A 83 -51.68 -25.28 -25.07
CA ASN A 83 -50.57 -24.95 -25.96
C ASN A 83 -49.28 -24.89 -25.14
N SER A 84 -48.59 -26.03 -25.10
CA SER A 84 -47.14 -26.06 -24.89
C SER A 84 -46.44 -25.35 -26.07
N THR A 85 -45.32 -24.65 -25.93
CA THR A 85 -44.32 -24.65 -24.85
C THR A 85 -43.81 -23.24 -24.56
N ASN A 86 -43.77 -22.85 -23.28
CA ASN A 86 -42.74 -21.93 -22.79
C ASN A 86 -41.96 -22.63 -21.68
N ARG A 87 -41.02 -23.48 -22.09
CA ARG A 87 -39.96 -24.00 -21.24
C ARG A 87 -38.67 -23.35 -21.72
N THR A 88 -38.19 -22.35 -20.99
CA THR A 88 -36.77 -22.06 -21.01
C THR A 88 -36.02 -23.29 -20.47
N GLU A 89 -35.00 -23.74 -21.18
CA GLU A 89 -34.11 -24.80 -20.72
C GLU A 89 -33.20 -24.20 -19.64
N ARG A 90 -33.71 -24.13 -18.40
CA ARG A 90 -33.01 -23.41 -17.31
C ARG A 90 -31.63 -23.97 -16.99
N HIS A 91 -31.38 -25.24 -17.26
CA HIS A 91 -30.05 -25.86 -17.17
C HIS A 91 -29.76 -26.65 -18.46
N ARG A 92 -28.55 -26.51 -18.98
CA ARG A 92 -27.95 -27.35 -20.05
C ARG A 92 -26.66 -27.96 -19.49
N ASN A 93 -26.15 -29.06 -20.07
CA ASN A 93 -24.84 -29.57 -19.69
C ASN A 93 -23.75 -28.62 -20.25
N PRO A 94 -22.84 -28.06 -19.44
CA PRO A 94 -21.77 -27.19 -19.92
C PRO A 94 -20.95 -27.80 -21.05
N GLU A 95 -20.67 -29.12 -21.00
CA GLU A 95 -19.95 -29.88 -22.05
C GLU A 95 -20.67 -29.93 -23.42
N SER A 96 -21.85 -29.31 -23.54
CA SER A 96 -22.69 -29.30 -24.74
C SER A 96 -23.23 -27.92 -25.10
N TYR A 97 -22.73 -26.86 -24.46
CA TYR A 97 -23.13 -25.48 -24.71
C TYR A 97 -22.15 -24.79 -25.68
N GLU A 98 -22.36 -24.98 -26.97
CA GLU A 98 -21.61 -24.32 -28.04
C GLU A 98 -22.36 -23.05 -28.51
N ALA A 99 -22.29 -21.98 -27.72
CA ALA A 99 -22.75 -20.66 -28.12
C ALA A 99 -21.86 -19.60 -27.47
N ASP A 100 -21.48 -18.58 -28.25
CA ASP A 100 -20.61 -17.49 -27.81
C ASP A 100 -21.25 -16.77 -26.60
N GLY A 101 -20.44 -16.50 -25.57
CA GLY A 101 -20.88 -15.80 -24.37
C GLY A 101 -21.09 -14.32 -24.65
N ASP A 102 -22.00 -13.69 -23.89
CA ASP A 102 -22.12 -12.22 -23.88
C ASP A 102 -21.10 -11.67 -22.88
N THR A 103 -19.84 -11.58 -23.32
CA THR A 103 -18.70 -11.15 -22.47
C THR A 103 -18.86 -9.71 -22.00
N ALA A 104 -19.46 -8.83 -22.81
CA ALA A 104 -19.84 -7.49 -22.41
C ALA A 104 -20.85 -7.50 -21.26
N ALA A 105 -21.94 -8.29 -21.35
CA ALA A 105 -22.91 -8.41 -20.25
C ALA A 105 -22.35 -9.09 -18.99
N LEU A 106 -21.24 -9.85 -19.10
CA LEU A 106 -20.52 -10.41 -17.96
C LEU A 106 -19.58 -9.38 -17.30
N ALA A 107 -18.86 -8.59 -18.10
CA ALA A 107 -18.07 -7.46 -17.60
C ALA A 107 -18.95 -6.41 -16.90
N ASP A 108 -20.07 -6.03 -17.51
CA ASP A 108 -21.08 -5.13 -16.92
C ASP A 108 -21.65 -5.68 -15.58
N TRP A 109 -21.63 -7.01 -15.38
CA TRP A 109 -22.03 -7.63 -14.10
C TRP A 109 -20.94 -7.55 -13.04
N PHE A 110 -19.68 -7.83 -13.40
CA PHE A 110 -18.55 -7.68 -12.48
C PHE A 110 -18.35 -6.23 -12.05
N GLU A 111 -18.42 -5.27 -12.97
CA GLU A 111 -18.31 -3.83 -12.66
C GLU A 111 -19.36 -3.38 -11.64
N ALA A 112 -20.58 -3.92 -11.73
CA ALA A 112 -21.64 -3.67 -10.75
C ALA A 112 -21.40 -4.33 -9.39
N ASP A 113 -20.84 -5.54 -9.33
CA ASP A 113 -20.50 -6.22 -8.07
C ASP A 113 -19.32 -5.53 -7.36
N LEU A 114 -18.28 -5.16 -8.10
CA LEU A 114 -17.13 -4.39 -7.59
C LEU A 114 -17.56 -3.00 -7.10
N THR A 115 -18.43 -2.31 -7.84
CA THR A 115 -19.02 -1.01 -7.42
C THR A 115 -19.79 -1.16 -6.11
N ALA A 116 -20.69 -2.14 -6.01
CA ALA A 116 -21.49 -2.40 -4.81
C ALA A 116 -20.63 -2.75 -3.57
N ARG A 117 -19.45 -3.36 -3.77
CA ARG A 117 -18.47 -3.64 -2.70
C ARG A 117 -17.75 -2.38 -2.21
N LEU A 118 -17.31 -1.50 -3.11
CA LEU A 118 -16.72 -0.20 -2.73
C LEU A 118 -17.76 0.67 -2.00
N GLU A 119 -19.00 0.73 -2.51
CA GLU A 119 -20.16 1.36 -1.86
C GLU A 119 -20.42 0.81 -0.45
N THR A 120 -20.41 -0.52 -0.29
CA THR A 120 -20.63 -1.19 0.99
C THR A 120 -19.49 -0.89 1.97
N GLY A 121 -18.22 -1.00 1.53
CA GLY A 121 -17.06 -0.68 2.34
C GLY A 121 -17.06 0.77 2.84
N ALA A 122 -17.44 1.73 1.99
CA ALA A 122 -17.51 3.15 2.37
C ALA A 122 -18.66 3.44 3.36
N ASN A 123 -19.74 2.64 3.31
CA ASN A 123 -20.80 2.73 4.31
C ASN A 123 -20.38 2.16 5.67
N TRP A 124 -19.52 1.13 5.70
CA TRP A 124 -18.93 0.65 6.97
C TRP A 124 -17.90 1.63 7.56
N LEU A 125 -17.09 2.31 6.73
CA LEU A 125 -16.22 3.40 7.20
C LEU A 125 -17.01 4.51 7.91
N ARG A 126 -18.16 4.90 7.34
CA ARG A 126 -19.11 5.87 7.92
C ARG A 126 -19.79 5.37 9.20
N GLU A 127 -19.63 4.11 9.58
CA GLU A 127 -20.22 3.50 10.78
C GLU A 127 -19.17 3.04 11.81
N GLY A 128 -17.87 3.26 11.55
CA GLY A 128 -16.75 2.86 12.43
C GLY A 128 -16.40 1.37 12.35
N GLU A 129 -16.99 0.62 11.42
CA GLU A 129 -16.87 -0.84 11.33
C GLU A 129 -15.71 -1.23 10.39
N TYR A 130 -14.47 -0.89 10.75
CA TYR A 130 -13.29 -1.02 9.88
C TYR A 130 -13.00 -2.47 9.42
N ASP A 131 -13.23 -3.46 10.29
CA ASP A 131 -13.19 -4.89 9.93
C ASP A 131 -14.14 -5.20 8.75
N LEU A 132 -15.38 -4.71 8.81
CA LEU A 132 -16.40 -4.94 7.77
C LEU A 132 -16.12 -4.13 6.50
N ALA A 133 -15.53 -2.94 6.63
CA ALA A 133 -15.04 -2.15 5.51
C ALA A 133 -13.95 -2.90 4.74
N ASN A 134 -12.98 -3.46 5.45
CA ASN A 134 -11.89 -4.25 4.90
C ASN A 134 -12.35 -5.60 4.33
N GLU A 135 -13.29 -6.30 4.99
CA GLU A 135 -13.92 -7.53 4.46
C GLU A 135 -14.62 -7.26 3.11
N SER A 136 -15.36 -6.15 3.00
CA SER A 136 -16.08 -5.76 1.78
C SER A 136 -15.17 -5.58 0.56
N ILE A 137 -13.94 -5.11 0.78
CA ILE A 137 -12.89 -4.94 -0.24
C ILE A 137 -11.77 -6.00 -0.14
N GLY A 138 -12.04 -7.11 0.56
CA GLY A 138 -11.08 -8.16 0.91
C GLY A 138 -10.90 -9.24 -0.15
N GLU A 139 -10.69 -10.49 0.29
CA GLU A 139 -10.44 -11.65 -0.60
C GLU A 139 -11.54 -11.84 -1.65
N ASP A 140 -12.78 -11.58 -1.25
CA ASP A 140 -13.98 -11.71 -2.07
C ASP A 140 -14.01 -10.68 -3.21
N PHE A 141 -13.64 -9.41 -2.94
CA PHE A 141 -13.44 -8.38 -3.96
C PHE A 141 -12.32 -8.78 -4.93
N LEU A 142 -11.17 -9.22 -4.41
CA LEU A 142 -10.02 -9.63 -5.21
C LEU A 142 -10.34 -10.83 -6.11
N SER A 143 -11.21 -11.76 -5.65
CA SER A 143 -11.68 -12.89 -6.46
C SER A 143 -12.61 -12.47 -7.59
N GLN A 144 -13.46 -11.46 -7.40
CA GLN A 144 -14.30 -10.93 -8.48
C GLN A 144 -13.49 -10.03 -9.42
N TYR A 145 -12.52 -9.28 -8.90
CA TYR A 145 -11.61 -8.44 -9.68
C TYR A 145 -10.74 -9.27 -10.63
N ALA A 146 -10.17 -10.39 -10.16
CA ALA A 146 -9.42 -11.29 -11.04
C ALA A 146 -10.28 -11.83 -12.20
N ALA A 147 -11.53 -12.22 -11.91
CA ALA A 147 -12.48 -12.69 -12.92
C ALA A 147 -12.99 -11.56 -13.84
N TYR A 148 -12.95 -10.30 -13.39
CA TYR A 148 -13.20 -9.13 -14.23
C TYR A 148 -12.05 -8.87 -15.20
N VAL A 149 -10.79 -8.90 -14.74
CA VAL A 149 -9.59 -8.71 -15.57
C VAL A 149 -9.57 -9.69 -16.74
N ASP A 150 -9.82 -10.98 -16.48
CA ASP A 150 -9.91 -12.04 -17.50
C ASP A 150 -10.89 -11.72 -18.66
N VAL A 151 -11.92 -10.89 -18.41
CA VAL A 151 -12.94 -10.49 -19.41
C VAL A 151 -12.70 -9.06 -19.93
N ALA A 152 -12.10 -8.19 -19.11
CA ALA A 152 -11.77 -6.81 -19.48
C ALA A 152 -10.71 -6.75 -20.60
N ASP A 153 -9.77 -7.69 -20.62
CA ASP A 153 -8.76 -7.85 -21.67
C ASP A 153 -9.36 -8.16 -23.05
N GLU A 154 -10.48 -8.90 -23.14
CA GLU A 154 -11.16 -9.16 -24.42
C GLU A 154 -11.95 -7.93 -24.94
N LEU A 155 -12.21 -6.95 -24.07
CA LEU A 155 -13.13 -5.84 -24.31
C LEU A 155 -12.45 -4.46 -24.41
N ASP A 156 -11.11 -4.41 -24.45
CA ASP A 156 -10.30 -3.18 -24.31
C ASP A 156 -10.60 -2.39 -23.01
N ARG A 157 -11.10 -3.05 -21.94
CA ARG A 157 -11.52 -2.42 -20.67
C ARG A 157 -10.45 -2.40 -19.57
N ASN A 158 -9.23 -2.88 -19.80
CA ASN A 158 -8.17 -2.94 -18.78
C ASN A 158 -7.96 -1.62 -18.00
N GLY A 159 -8.10 -0.45 -18.64
CA GLY A 159 -8.02 0.84 -17.93
C GLY A 159 -9.06 1.01 -16.81
N THR A 160 -10.25 0.44 -16.94
CA THR A 160 -11.27 0.42 -15.87
C THR A 160 -10.89 -0.58 -14.76
N ALA A 161 -10.22 -1.68 -15.08
CA ALA A 161 -9.68 -2.61 -14.09
C ALA A 161 -8.57 -1.95 -13.24
N GLU A 162 -7.61 -1.26 -13.89
CA GLU A 162 -6.59 -0.46 -13.20
C GLU A 162 -7.20 0.58 -12.25
N LEU A 163 -8.33 1.20 -12.63
CA LEU A 163 -9.07 2.11 -11.75
C LEU A 163 -9.69 1.39 -10.55
N PHE A 164 -10.31 0.22 -10.72
CA PHE A 164 -10.89 -0.56 -9.62
C PHE A 164 -9.84 -1.02 -8.60
N GLU A 165 -8.70 -1.53 -9.04
CA GLU A 165 -7.61 -1.94 -8.14
C GLU A 165 -7.03 -0.75 -7.37
N ARG A 166 -6.77 0.37 -8.07
CA ARG A 166 -6.24 1.59 -7.45
C ARG A 166 -7.22 2.12 -6.39
N THR A 167 -8.51 2.20 -6.71
CA THR A 167 -9.57 2.68 -5.81
C THR A 167 -9.70 1.79 -4.58
N ARG A 168 -9.68 0.46 -4.77
CA ARG A 168 -9.71 -0.52 -3.67
C ARG A 168 -8.50 -0.40 -2.75
N ASN A 169 -7.30 -0.18 -3.31
CA ASN A 169 -6.08 -0.05 -2.52
C ASN A 169 -6.02 1.28 -1.76
N GLU A 170 -6.52 2.37 -2.35
CA GLU A 170 -6.67 3.67 -1.66
C GLU A 170 -7.72 3.59 -0.54
N GLN A 171 -8.88 2.96 -0.78
CA GLN A 171 -9.90 2.75 0.25
C GLN A 171 -9.39 1.88 1.41
N ALA A 172 -8.56 0.86 1.13
CA ALA A 172 -7.92 0.07 2.17
C ALA A 172 -6.88 0.88 2.98
N ALA A 173 -6.14 1.79 2.34
CA ALA A 173 -5.23 2.70 3.04
C ALA A 173 -5.99 3.68 3.95
N LEU A 174 -7.10 4.25 3.47
CA LEU A 174 -7.99 5.10 4.27
C LEU A 174 -8.59 4.33 5.45
N THR A 175 -8.98 3.06 5.27
CA THR A 175 -9.50 2.20 6.34
C THR A 175 -8.48 2.06 7.48
N ALA A 176 -7.22 1.74 7.15
CA ALA A 176 -6.16 1.59 8.14
C ALA A 176 -5.80 2.93 8.84
N LEU A 177 -5.81 4.05 8.11
CA LEU A 177 -5.58 5.37 8.71
C LEU A 177 -6.68 5.79 9.70
N LEU A 178 -7.93 5.35 9.48
CA LEU A 178 -9.04 5.58 10.41
C LEU A 178 -8.94 4.68 11.65
N GLU A 179 -8.54 3.42 11.49
CA GLU A 179 -8.26 2.48 12.59
C GLU A 179 -7.09 2.97 13.47
N ASP A 180 -5.97 3.39 12.86
CA ASP A 180 -4.83 4.02 13.54
C ASP A 180 -5.25 5.29 14.31
N TYR A 181 -6.21 6.07 13.78
CA TYR A 181 -6.74 7.25 14.45
C TYR A 181 -7.53 6.89 15.72
N GLU A 182 -8.44 5.91 15.67
CA GLU A 182 -9.23 5.51 16.84
C GLU A 182 -8.40 4.82 17.94
N GLU A 183 -7.38 4.01 17.60
CA GLU A 183 -6.43 3.50 18.61
C GLU A 183 -5.66 4.66 19.26
N THR A 184 -5.19 5.62 18.47
CA THR A 184 -4.43 6.78 18.96
C THR A 184 -5.30 7.75 19.78
N GLU A 185 -6.58 7.92 19.44
CA GLU A 185 -7.54 8.70 20.23
C GLU A 185 -7.87 8.00 21.56
N THR A 186 -8.04 6.68 21.55
CA THR A 186 -8.19 5.89 22.78
C THR A 186 -6.97 6.05 23.69
N ALA A 187 -5.75 5.98 23.13
CA ALA A 187 -4.51 6.19 23.88
C ALA A 187 -4.31 7.64 24.37
N TYR A 188 -4.88 8.63 23.66
CA TYR A 188 -4.95 10.03 24.12
C TYR A 188 -5.85 10.16 25.35
N ASP A 189 -7.07 9.61 25.28
CA ASP A 189 -8.06 9.69 26.35
C ASP A 189 -7.62 8.95 27.62
N GLU A 190 -6.98 7.78 27.49
CA GLU A 190 -6.36 7.07 28.62
C GLU A 190 -5.25 7.92 29.28
N ALA A 191 -4.34 8.50 28.47
CA ALA A 191 -3.27 9.35 28.99
C ALA A 191 -3.82 10.64 29.66
N MET A 192 -4.93 11.19 29.17
CA MET A 192 -5.64 12.31 29.80
C MET A 192 -6.31 11.89 31.12
N ALA A 193 -6.91 10.69 31.18
CA ALA A 193 -7.58 10.17 32.37
C ALA A 193 -6.59 9.87 33.53
N ASP A 194 -5.44 9.27 33.24
CA ASP A 194 -4.38 9.03 34.22
C ASP A 194 -3.52 10.29 34.52
N GLY A 195 -3.68 11.34 33.71
CA GLY A 195 -3.04 12.64 33.91
C GLY A 195 -1.59 12.72 33.39
N GLU A 196 -1.20 11.83 32.48
CA GLU A 196 0.10 11.80 31.82
C GLU A 196 0.19 12.84 30.70
N THR A 197 0.06 14.13 31.06
CA THR A 197 -0.22 15.22 30.09
C THR A 197 0.85 15.42 29.01
N ASP A 198 2.03 14.84 29.17
CA ASP A 198 3.12 14.94 28.20
C ASP A 198 3.01 13.83 27.13
N LEU A 199 2.52 12.64 27.50
CA LEU A 199 2.15 11.54 26.59
C LEU A 199 0.87 11.90 25.82
N ALA A 200 -0.14 12.45 26.50
CA ALA A 200 -1.36 12.95 25.84
C ALA A 200 -1.05 14.01 24.76
N ARG A 201 0.00 14.83 24.96
CA ARG A 201 0.43 15.82 23.95
C ARG A 201 1.26 15.24 22.81
N GLU A 202 1.84 14.05 23.00
CA GLU A 202 2.50 13.28 21.96
C GLU A 202 1.41 12.62 21.07
N ARG A 203 0.43 11.93 21.67
CA ARG A 203 -0.74 11.36 20.97
C ARG A 203 -1.57 12.42 20.24
N ALA A 204 -1.84 13.57 20.86
CA ALA A 204 -2.58 14.66 20.20
C ALA A 204 -1.85 15.31 19.01
N ARG A 205 -0.54 15.05 18.80
CA ARG A 205 0.19 15.41 17.58
C ARG A 205 0.22 14.28 16.55
N GLU A 206 0.33 13.04 17.02
CA GLU A 206 0.18 11.84 16.19
C GLU A 206 -1.19 11.84 15.48
N LEU A 207 -2.25 12.24 16.18
CA LEU A 207 -3.58 12.49 15.61
C LEU A 207 -3.62 13.64 14.59
N GLU A 208 -2.73 14.64 14.67
CA GLU A 208 -2.63 15.73 13.67
C GLU A 208 -1.97 15.21 12.38
N GLU A 209 -0.96 14.34 12.50
CA GLU A 209 -0.27 13.66 11.40
C GLU A 209 -1.17 12.62 10.72
N ILE A 210 -1.94 11.84 11.48
CA ILE A 210 -2.92 10.87 10.94
C ILE A 210 -4.10 11.60 10.29
N ALA A 211 -4.69 12.63 10.92
CA ALA A 211 -5.79 13.41 10.33
C ALA A 211 -5.38 14.13 9.02
N THR A 212 -4.11 14.51 8.88
CA THR A 212 -3.56 15.06 7.63
C THR A 212 -3.54 13.99 6.53
N GLN A 213 -3.04 12.79 6.82
CA GLN A 213 -3.02 11.66 5.88
C GLN A 213 -4.43 11.20 5.48
N ILE A 214 -5.39 11.17 6.42
CA ILE A 214 -6.82 10.90 6.15
C ILE A 214 -7.36 11.90 5.12
N ASN A 215 -7.03 13.19 5.21
CA ASN A 215 -7.47 14.19 4.23
C ASN A 215 -6.80 14.00 2.85
N GLU A 216 -5.51 13.67 2.79
CA GLU A 216 -4.81 13.44 1.53
C GLU A 216 -5.34 12.18 0.82
N SER A 217 -5.60 11.10 1.57
CA SER A 217 -6.23 9.88 1.05
C SER A 217 -7.69 10.12 0.63
N ARG A 218 -8.47 10.91 1.39
CA ARG A 218 -9.82 11.36 0.99
C ARG A 218 -9.84 12.09 -0.36
N GLU A 219 -8.96 13.07 -0.55
CA GLU A 219 -8.89 13.84 -1.81
C GLU A 219 -8.47 12.96 -3.00
N THR A 220 -7.51 12.06 -2.77
CA THR A 220 -7.12 11.05 -3.76
C THR A 220 -8.28 10.10 -4.07
N LEU A 221 -8.92 9.48 -3.06
CA LEU A 221 -10.01 8.52 -3.23
C LEU A 221 -11.25 9.13 -3.91
N SER A 222 -11.62 10.37 -3.56
CA SER A 222 -12.70 11.09 -4.26
C SER A 222 -12.38 11.27 -5.75
N THR A 223 -11.13 11.57 -6.10
CA THR A 223 -10.69 11.70 -7.50
C THR A 223 -10.78 10.36 -8.22
N GLN A 224 -10.43 9.26 -7.55
CA GLN A 224 -10.50 7.91 -8.14
C GLN A 224 -11.97 7.43 -8.33
N TYR A 225 -12.88 7.82 -7.45
CA TYR A 225 -14.32 7.63 -7.64
C TYR A 225 -14.89 8.46 -8.80
N ASP A 226 -14.44 9.71 -8.99
CA ASP A 226 -14.78 10.52 -10.16
C ASP A 226 -14.24 9.89 -11.47
N ASP A 227 -12.98 9.39 -11.48
CA ASP A 227 -12.42 8.64 -12.63
C ASP A 227 -13.28 7.40 -12.97
N LEU A 228 -13.79 6.67 -11.96
CA LEU A 228 -14.68 5.52 -12.16
C LEU A 228 -16.07 5.94 -12.69
N GLU A 229 -16.65 7.04 -12.23
CA GLU A 229 -17.89 7.60 -12.81
C GLU A 229 -17.68 8.01 -14.28
N GLU A 230 -16.57 8.67 -14.63
CA GLU A 230 -16.26 9.06 -16.01
C GLU A 230 -15.98 7.85 -16.92
N SER A 231 -15.44 6.75 -16.38
CA SER A 231 -15.30 5.48 -17.10
C SER A 231 -16.64 4.80 -17.43
N GLY A 232 -17.69 5.15 -16.68
CA GLY A 232 -19.05 4.58 -16.81
C GLY A 232 -19.34 3.37 -15.92
N ALA A 233 -18.41 2.98 -15.03
CA ALA A 233 -18.51 1.78 -14.20
C ALA A 233 -19.61 1.82 -13.12
N GLY A 234 -19.99 3.02 -12.65
CA GLY A 234 -20.95 3.18 -11.55
C GLY A 234 -21.37 4.62 -11.28
N ASN A 235 -21.98 4.84 -10.11
CA ASN A 235 -22.31 6.16 -9.56
C ASN A 235 -21.84 6.22 -8.10
N PHE A 236 -20.68 6.80 -7.88
CA PHE A 236 -19.99 6.84 -6.60
C PHE A 236 -20.30 8.12 -5.80
N SER A 237 -21.34 8.88 -6.17
CA SER A 237 -21.74 10.12 -5.48
C SER A 237 -22.09 9.89 -4.00
N GLU A 238 -22.85 8.84 -3.68
CA GLU A 238 -23.20 8.51 -2.28
C GLU A 238 -21.97 7.93 -1.53
N THR A 239 -21.09 7.20 -2.22
CA THR A 239 -19.80 6.70 -1.73
C THR A 239 -18.86 7.84 -1.30
N ARG A 240 -18.78 8.89 -2.13
CA ARG A 240 -18.02 10.11 -1.85
C ARG A 240 -18.61 10.90 -0.69
N GLU A 241 -19.93 11.05 -0.60
CA GLU A 241 -20.57 11.71 0.55
C GLU A 241 -20.31 10.95 1.87
N ALA A 242 -20.25 9.61 1.85
CA ALA A 242 -19.92 8.81 3.03
C ALA A 242 -18.46 9.00 3.51
N VAL A 243 -17.51 8.99 2.58
CA VAL A 243 -16.08 9.25 2.86
C VAL A 243 -15.85 10.69 3.32
N GLU A 244 -16.51 11.67 2.71
CA GLU A 244 -16.41 13.09 3.08
C GLU A 244 -16.94 13.35 4.51
N SER A 245 -18.08 12.74 4.88
CA SER A 245 -18.63 12.86 6.24
C SER A 245 -17.64 12.35 7.28
N THR A 246 -17.10 11.14 7.06
CA THR A 246 -16.18 10.47 7.99
C THR A 246 -14.95 11.36 8.27
N ALA A 247 -14.38 11.98 7.25
CA ALA A 247 -13.21 12.85 7.40
C ALA A 247 -13.52 14.21 8.06
N GLU A 248 -14.68 14.83 7.80
CA GLU A 248 -15.07 16.08 8.48
C GLU A 248 -15.49 15.83 9.95
N ASP A 249 -16.03 14.65 10.26
CA ASP A 249 -16.27 14.20 11.65
C ASP A 249 -14.94 14.01 12.40
N ILE A 250 -13.98 13.26 11.84
CA ILE A 250 -12.60 13.12 12.38
C ILE A 250 -11.94 14.50 12.58
N ARG A 251 -12.07 15.40 11.60
CA ARG A 251 -11.55 16.78 11.70
C ARG A 251 -12.22 17.57 12.83
N SER A 252 -13.54 17.42 13.01
CA SER A 252 -14.27 18.07 14.09
C SER A 252 -13.74 17.62 15.45
N THR A 253 -13.61 16.31 15.65
CA THR A 253 -13.02 15.67 16.84
C THR A 253 -11.59 16.14 17.09
N HIS A 254 -10.72 16.06 16.08
CA HIS A 254 -9.34 16.54 16.19
C HIS A 254 -9.30 18.00 16.63
N THR A 255 -10.15 18.87 16.06
CA THR A 255 -10.16 20.30 16.44
C THR A 255 -10.72 20.55 17.86
N GLU A 256 -11.38 19.59 18.51
CA GLU A 256 -11.67 19.65 19.95
C GLU A 256 -10.42 19.24 20.76
N ILE A 257 -9.80 18.12 20.42
CA ILE A 257 -8.52 17.63 21.01
C ILE A 257 -7.43 18.72 20.96
N THR A 258 -7.23 19.39 19.81
CA THR A 258 -6.23 20.46 19.66
C THR A 258 -6.45 21.60 20.67
N ARG A 259 -7.72 21.92 20.99
CA ARG A 259 -8.10 23.04 21.88
C ARG A 259 -8.00 22.70 23.36
N GLU A 260 -8.06 21.42 23.72
CA GLU A 260 -7.84 20.96 25.10
C GLU A 260 -6.36 20.69 25.37
N ALA A 261 -5.66 20.00 24.46
CA ALA A 261 -4.26 19.62 24.66
C ALA A 261 -3.26 20.79 24.59
N PHE A 262 -3.56 21.84 23.81
CA PHE A 262 -2.59 22.88 23.44
C PHE A 262 -3.09 24.33 23.56
N GLU A 263 -2.16 25.23 23.85
CA GLU A 263 -2.34 26.68 23.73
C GLU A 263 -1.76 27.19 22.40
N ALA A 264 -2.60 27.84 21.59
CA ALA A 264 -2.16 28.54 20.39
C ALA A 264 -1.09 29.61 20.71
N THR A 265 -0.13 29.81 19.81
CA THR A 265 0.94 30.81 19.98
C THR A 265 0.89 31.95 18.96
N ALA A 266 1.53 33.07 19.29
CA ALA A 266 1.71 34.20 18.38
C ALA A 266 3.19 34.60 18.32
N LEU A 267 3.87 34.11 17.28
CA LEU A 267 5.23 34.50 16.93
C LEU A 267 5.29 35.94 16.38
N SER A 268 6.28 36.70 16.82
CA SER A 268 6.59 38.01 16.23
C SER A 268 8.09 38.22 16.10
N VAL A 269 8.58 38.53 14.89
CA VAL A 269 10.02 38.69 14.61
C VAL A 269 10.31 40.09 14.07
N ARG A 270 11.50 40.62 14.37
CA ARG A 270 12.03 41.88 13.78
C ARG A 270 13.47 41.69 13.35
N ALA A 271 13.73 41.93 12.07
CA ALA A 271 15.08 42.06 11.52
C ALA A 271 15.84 43.25 12.14
N ARG A 272 17.17 43.14 12.20
CA ARG A 272 18.09 44.27 12.46
C ARG A 272 18.74 44.79 11.17
N ASN A 273 18.79 43.94 10.15
CA ASN A 273 19.20 44.20 8.76
C ASN A 273 18.25 43.41 7.84
N SER A 274 17.78 44.05 6.77
CA SER A 274 16.90 43.47 5.74
C SER A 274 17.70 42.95 4.55
N ASP A 275 18.73 43.70 4.16
CA ASP A 275 19.71 43.33 3.16
C ASP A 275 20.59 42.21 3.74
N ILE A 276 20.66 41.08 3.05
CA ILE A 276 21.33 39.86 3.52
C ILE A 276 22.04 39.11 2.39
N SER A 277 23.07 38.35 2.75
CA SER A 277 23.75 37.37 1.89
C SER A 277 24.28 36.23 2.76
N PHE A 278 24.99 35.25 2.20
CA PHE A 278 25.66 34.25 3.01
C PHE A 278 26.68 34.90 3.95
N THR A 279 27.52 35.83 3.46
CA THR A 279 28.49 36.56 4.29
C THR A 279 27.81 37.54 5.27
N GLU A 280 26.73 38.22 4.87
CA GLU A 280 25.96 39.17 5.68
C GLU A 280 24.60 38.58 6.16
N PRO A 281 24.56 37.75 7.22
CA PRO A 281 23.33 37.07 7.64
C PRO A 281 22.24 38.00 8.17
N LEU A 282 20.99 37.54 8.03
CA LEU A 282 19.83 38.06 8.77
C LEU A 282 20.07 37.94 10.27
N ARG A 283 20.15 39.07 10.98
CA ARG A 283 20.20 39.09 12.45
C ARG A 283 18.86 39.57 12.99
N ALA A 284 18.10 38.65 13.59
CA ALA A 284 16.73 38.94 14.03
C ALA A 284 16.55 38.80 15.54
N GLY A 285 15.60 39.55 16.10
CA GLY A 285 15.12 39.40 17.47
C GLY A 285 13.60 39.22 17.47
N GLY A 286 13.11 38.19 18.15
CA GLY A 286 11.70 37.86 18.20
C GLY A 286 11.10 37.88 19.60
N ARG A 287 9.79 37.65 19.65
CA ARG A 287 9.04 37.31 20.87
C ARG A 287 7.95 36.31 20.53
N LEU A 288 7.90 35.24 21.31
CA LEU A 288 6.85 34.22 21.34
C LEU A 288 5.94 34.46 22.56
N VAL A 289 4.65 34.23 22.40
CA VAL A 289 3.62 34.23 23.45
C VAL A 289 2.58 33.18 23.14
N SER A 290 1.82 32.72 24.14
CA SER A 290 0.51 32.12 23.88
C SER A 290 -0.51 33.20 23.47
N GLU A 291 -1.64 32.79 22.89
CA GLU A 291 -2.72 33.68 22.43
C GLU A 291 -3.23 34.62 23.54
N THR A 292 -3.25 34.15 24.79
CA THR A 292 -3.60 34.96 25.98
C THR A 292 -2.57 36.06 26.31
N GLY A 293 -1.47 36.14 25.57
CA GLY A 293 -0.41 37.15 25.68
C GLY A 293 0.69 36.83 26.69
N ALA A 294 0.58 35.70 27.39
CA ALA A 294 1.60 35.22 28.33
C ALA A 294 2.90 34.86 27.59
N PRO A 295 4.08 35.18 28.13
CA PRO A 295 5.35 34.81 27.50
C PRO A 295 5.60 33.30 27.60
N VAL A 296 5.97 32.67 26.48
CA VAL A 296 6.60 31.34 26.47
C VAL A 296 8.04 31.55 26.96
N ALA A 297 8.30 31.33 28.24
CA ALA A 297 9.37 32.02 28.98
C ALA A 297 10.45 31.09 29.52
N ASP A 298 11.72 31.43 29.25
CA ASP A 298 12.91 30.67 29.66
C ASP A 298 12.94 29.22 29.08
N GLU A 299 12.24 28.99 27.96
CA GLU A 299 12.09 27.72 27.26
C GLU A 299 13.10 27.56 26.10
N ALA A 300 13.51 26.31 25.82
CA ALA A 300 14.15 25.97 24.56
C ALA A 300 13.09 25.89 23.45
N ILE A 301 13.40 26.39 22.25
CA ILE A 301 12.46 26.40 21.11
C ILE A 301 13.15 26.01 19.80
N GLY A 302 12.43 25.25 18.96
CA GLY A 302 12.71 25.09 17.55
C GLY A 302 12.23 26.30 16.75
N LEU A 303 12.99 26.70 15.75
CA LEU A 303 12.64 27.73 14.77
C LEU A 303 13.05 27.26 13.38
N GLU A 304 12.10 27.11 12.46
CA GLU A 304 12.42 27.00 11.04
C GLU A 304 12.53 28.41 10.45
N VAL A 305 13.62 28.67 9.74
CA VAL A 305 13.92 29.98 9.14
C VAL A 305 14.31 29.75 7.69
N GLY A 306 13.43 30.12 6.76
CA GLY A 306 13.56 29.74 5.36
C GLY A 306 13.69 28.22 5.25
N ASN A 307 14.81 27.74 4.70
CA ASN A 307 15.13 26.33 4.54
C ASN A 307 15.92 25.69 5.70
N ARG A 308 16.06 26.34 6.88
CA ARG A 308 16.95 25.84 7.95
C ARG A 308 16.34 25.86 9.34
N SER A 309 16.41 24.72 10.02
CA SER A 309 16.01 24.54 11.42
C SER A 309 17.09 25.05 12.38
N LEU A 310 16.70 25.91 13.32
CA LEU A 310 17.54 26.50 14.35
C LEU A 310 16.96 26.19 15.74
N ARG A 311 17.81 26.01 16.74
CA ARG A 311 17.38 25.98 18.16
C ARG A 311 17.89 27.22 18.90
N THR A 312 17.04 27.79 19.75
CA THR A 312 17.36 28.96 20.59
C THR A 312 16.60 28.86 21.91
N THR A 313 16.73 29.85 22.79
CA THR A 313 16.07 29.90 24.10
C THR A 313 15.37 31.24 24.28
N THR A 314 14.16 31.24 24.81
CA THR A 314 13.46 32.48 25.16
C THR A 314 13.94 33.05 26.49
N ASP A 315 13.78 34.36 26.74
CA ASP A 315 13.93 34.93 28.07
C ASP A 315 12.62 34.85 28.87
N SER A 316 12.68 35.16 30.17
CA SER A 316 11.57 35.49 31.08
C SER A 316 10.46 36.44 30.56
N ARG A 317 10.52 36.94 29.32
CA ARG A 317 9.50 37.75 28.64
C ARG A 317 9.13 37.19 27.26
N GLY A 318 9.55 35.98 26.94
CA GLY A 318 9.31 35.27 25.68
C GLY A 318 10.21 35.72 24.53
N ARG A 319 11.29 36.46 24.79
CA ARG A 319 12.14 37.06 23.77
C ARG A 319 13.30 36.15 23.40
N PHE A 320 13.58 36.02 22.12
CA PHE A 320 14.71 35.24 21.60
C PHE A 320 15.45 36.03 20.52
N SER A 321 16.57 35.51 20.06
CA SER A 321 17.27 36.00 18.86
C SER A 321 17.94 34.86 18.11
N PHE A 322 18.05 35.01 16.80
CA PHE A 322 18.73 34.07 15.91
C PHE A 322 19.59 34.81 14.88
N THR A 323 20.39 34.06 14.13
CA THR A 323 21.14 34.54 12.97
C THR A 323 20.99 33.52 11.86
N TYR A 324 20.58 33.96 10.66
CA TYR A 324 20.32 33.10 9.51
C TYR A 324 21.15 33.59 8.32
N ARG A 325 22.08 32.74 7.84
CA ARG A 325 22.66 32.89 6.50
C ARG A 325 21.72 32.18 5.50
N PRO A 326 21.24 32.83 4.43
CA PRO A 326 20.58 32.15 3.32
C PRO A 326 21.59 31.28 2.57
N VAL A 327 21.11 30.17 1.98
CA VAL A 327 21.91 29.24 1.16
C VAL A 327 21.08 28.81 -0.05
N SER A 328 20.06 27.98 0.18
CA SER A 328 19.25 27.32 -0.87
C SER A 328 17.92 28.03 -1.16
N ILE A 329 17.54 29.02 -0.35
CA ILE A 329 16.38 29.90 -0.60
C ILE A 329 16.64 30.75 -1.87
N PRO A 330 15.61 31.05 -2.70
CA PRO A 330 15.80 31.90 -3.88
C PRO A 330 16.31 33.30 -3.53
N ALA A 331 17.25 33.83 -4.32
CA ALA A 331 17.79 35.18 -4.15
C ALA A 331 16.75 36.27 -4.48
N SER A 332 15.78 35.96 -5.34
CA SER A 332 14.59 36.76 -5.61
C SER A 332 13.54 36.78 -4.47
N ALA A 333 13.74 36.05 -3.35
CA ALA A 333 12.78 36.00 -2.26
C ALA A 333 12.74 37.31 -1.44
N GLU A 334 11.64 38.06 -1.54
CA GLU A 334 11.40 39.29 -0.76
C GLU A 334 11.16 39.06 0.74
N ASN A 335 10.92 37.81 1.17
CA ASN A 335 10.56 37.46 2.54
C ASN A 335 11.18 36.13 2.97
N VAL A 336 11.65 36.05 4.21
CA VAL A 336 12.01 34.80 4.90
C VAL A 336 10.86 34.43 5.84
N THR A 337 10.28 33.24 5.66
CA THR A 337 9.34 32.66 6.62
C THR A 337 10.08 32.22 7.88
N VAL A 338 9.48 32.47 9.05
CA VAL A 338 9.92 31.97 10.35
C VAL A 338 8.76 31.25 11.01
N THR A 339 8.91 29.96 11.31
CA THR A 339 7.93 29.14 12.03
C THR A 339 8.51 28.74 13.39
N TYR A 340 7.74 28.92 14.47
CA TYR A 340 8.03 28.28 15.75
C TYR A 340 7.60 26.82 15.67
N VAL A 341 8.55 25.90 15.86
CA VAL A 341 8.28 24.46 15.91
C VAL A 341 8.37 24.01 17.37
N PRO A 342 7.25 23.57 17.98
CA PRO A 342 7.25 23.00 19.32
C PRO A 342 7.87 21.60 19.35
N ASP A 343 8.52 21.20 20.45
CA ASP A 343 8.90 19.80 20.67
C ASP A 343 7.64 18.94 20.97
N PRO A 344 7.63 17.61 20.70
CA PRO A 344 6.40 16.79 20.66
C PRO A 344 5.54 16.71 21.93
N SER A 345 6.08 16.98 23.13
CA SER A 345 5.33 17.04 24.39
C SER A 345 4.94 18.46 24.82
N SER A 346 5.25 19.47 24.01
CA SER A 346 4.98 20.88 24.30
C SER A 346 3.49 21.20 24.35
N ARG A 347 3.08 21.98 25.36
CA ARG A 347 1.75 22.59 25.52
C ARG A 347 1.41 23.68 24.49
N TYR A 348 2.28 23.95 23.53
CA TYR A 348 2.15 25.07 22.60
C TYR A 348 2.04 24.59 21.15
N LEU A 349 1.12 25.17 20.38
CA LEU A 349 1.05 24.99 18.93
C LEU A 349 2.14 25.78 18.19
N ASP A 350 2.35 25.46 16.91
CA ASP A 350 3.17 26.26 16.00
C ASP A 350 2.69 27.72 15.95
N SER A 351 3.56 28.59 15.45
CA SER A 351 3.07 29.80 14.79
C SER A 351 4.11 30.37 13.83
N ARG A 352 3.62 30.87 12.70
CA ARG A 352 4.45 31.37 11.59
C ARG A 352 4.32 32.88 11.40
N THR A 353 5.41 33.51 10.98
CA THR A 353 5.49 34.93 10.62
C THR A 353 6.50 35.11 9.49
N THR A 354 6.36 36.16 8.68
CA THR A 354 7.35 36.51 7.64
C THR A 354 8.21 37.69 8.07
N VAL A 355 9.45 37.72 7.54
CA VAL A 355 10.42 38.80 7.74
C VAL A 355 10.83 39.32 6.36
N PRO A 356 10.56 40.59 6.01
CA PRO A 356 10.94 41.14 4.71
C PRO A 356 12.46 41.33 4.62
N VAL A 357 13.02 40.95 3.48
CA VAL A 357 14.47 40.93 3.19
C VAL A 357 14.76 41.39 1.75
N SER A 358 16.04 41.59 1.46
CA SER A 358 16.58 41.66 0.10
C SER A 358 17.82 40.77 0.06
N ILE A 359 17.77 39.67 -0.69
CA ILE A 359 18.85 38.68 -0.71
C ILE A 359 19.83 39.01 -1.84
N THR A 360 21.12 39.03 -1.53
CA THR A 360 22.20 39.12 -2.50
C THR A 360 22.78 37.74 -2.72
N GLN A 361 22.71 37.24 -3.95
CA GLN A 361 23.34 35.98 -4.36
C GLN A 361 24.87 36.09 -4.28
N GLU A 362 25.51 35.10 -3.68
CA GLU A 362 26.97 34.98 -3.60
C GLU A 362 27.44 33.69 -4.29
N THR A 363 28.68 33.69 -4.79
CA THR A 363 29.29 32.53 -5.44
C THR A 363 30.28 31.86 -4.49
N ALA A 364 30.07 30.59 -4.19
CA ALA A 364 31.01 29.78 -3.44
C ALA A 364 32.12 29.21 -4.33
N THR A 365 33.32 29.12 -3.78
CA THR A 365 34.42 28.34 -4.34
C THR A 365 34.21 26.88 -3.94
N ILE A 366 34.38 25.97 -4.90
CA ILE A 366 34.54 24.54 -4.63
C ILE A 366 36.02 24.20 -4.82
N ASP A 367 36.67 23.77 -3.74
CA ASP A 367 38.06 23.31 -3.68
C ASP A 367 38.09 21.77 -3.45
N GLU A 368 39.26 21.17 -3.65
CA GLU A 368 39.55 19.72 -3.45
C GLU A 368 38.59 18.71 -4.12
N LEU A 369 37.75 19.13 -5.10
CA LEU A 369 36.85 18.28 -5.88
C LEU A 369 37.59 17.08 -6.50
N THR A 370 37.33 15.90 -5.94
CA THR A 370 38.00 14.65 -6.28
C THR A 370 37.05 13.45 -6.15
N SER A 371 37.25 12.43 -6.98
CA SER A 371 36.69 11.09 -6.74
C SER A 371 37.66 10.27 -5.89
N ASN A 372 37.14 9.35 -5.07
CA ASN A 372 37.93 8.46 -4.23
C ASN A 372 38.87 7.52 -5.03
N THR A 373 38.55 7.29 -6.30
CA THR A 373 39.34 6.58 -7.30
C THR A 373 39.66 7.50 -8.50
N SER A 374 40.76 7.23 -9.22
CA SER A 374 41.10 7.96 -10.46
C SER A 374 40.32 7.48 -11.69
N SER A 375 39.65 6.33 -11.57
CA SER A 375 38.81 5.73 -12.58
C SER A 375 37.55 5.14 -11.96
N VAL A 376 36.50 5.03 -12.77
CA VAL A 376 35.14 4.65 -12.38
C VAL A 376 34.53 3.74 -13.45
N ALA A 377 33.70 2.78 -13.06
CA ALA A 377 33.08 1.82 -13.97
C ALA A 377 31.59 1.65 -13.67
N PHE A 378 30.87 0.89 -14.50
CA PHE A 378 29.49 0.53 -14.19
C PHE A 378 29.44 -0.37 -12.94
N ALA A 379 28.46 -0.12 -12.06
CA ALA A 379 28.28 -0.80 -10.76
C ALA A 379 29.41 -0.65 -9.71
N ASP A 380 30.52 0.03 -10.03
CA ASP A 380 31.65 0.20 -9.11
C ASP A 380 31.37 1.25 -8.02
N PRO A 381 31.50 0.91 -6.72
CA PRO A 381 31.14 1.80 -5.60
C PRO A 381 32.14 2.95 -5.45
N THR A 382 31.81 4.09 -6.06
CA THR A 382 32.61 5.31 -6.11
C THR A 382 32.00 6.38 -5.19
N SER A 383 32.84 7.23 -4.58
CA SER A 383 32.40 8.47 -3.95
C SER A 383 33.12 9.70 -4.52
N VAL A 384 32.47 10.85 -4.45
CA VAL A 384 33.00 12.16 -4.83
C VAL A 384 32.98 13.05 -3.60
N SER A 385 34.13 13.66 -3.31
CA SER A 385 34.36 14.54 -2.17
C SER A 385 34.77 15.94 -2.66
N ALA A 386 34.30 16.99 -1.99
CA ALA A 386 34.65 18.39 -2.33
C ALA A 386 34.41 19.34 -1.15
N ASP A 387 35.24 20.37 -0.99
CA ASP A 387 35.08 21.40 0.04
C ASP A 387 34.53 22.71 -0.56
N VAL A 388 33.57 23.34 0.12
CA VAL A 388 32.79 24.48 -0.39
C VAL A 388 32.83 25.66 0.59
N SER A 389 33.30 26.82 0.14
CA SER A 389 33.44 28.01 1.00
C SER A 389 33.18 29.34 0.29
N ILE A 390 32.81 30.37 1.06
CA ILE A 390 32.74 31.77 0.63
C ILE A 390 33.66 32.58 1.55
N ASP A 391 34.65 33.27 0.98
CA ASP A 391 35.73 33.97 1.70
C ASP A 391 36.48 33.12 2.77
N GLY A 392 36.37 31.79 2.68
CA GLY A 392 36.93 30.83 3.65
C GLY A 392 36.01 30.48 4.83
N ASP A 393 34.79 31.05 4.92
CA ASP A 393 33.72 30.50 5.76
C ASP A 393 33.08 29.30 5.02
N PRO A 394 32.97 28.10 5.62
CA PRO A 394 32.40 26.92 4.98
C PRO A 394 30.90 27.05 4.75
N VAL A 395 30.40 26.62 3.57
CA VAL A 395 28.98 26.66 3.22
C VAL A 395 28.30 25.35 3.65
N ASP A 396 27.60 25.41 4.78
CA ASP A 396 26.83 24.32 5.37
C ASP A 396 25.37 24.34 4.88
N GLY A 397 24.85 23.19 4.43
CA GLY A 397 23.48 23.05 3.91
C GLY A 397 23.28 23.52 2.46
N LEU A 398 24.25 23.24 1.58
CA LEU A 398 24.15 23.52 0.14
C LEU A 398 23.91 22.22 -0.65
N PRO A 399 22.75 22.05 -1.32
CA PRO A 399 22.51 20.90 -2.18
C PRO A 399 23.32 21.00 -3.48
N LEU A 400 23.89 19.88 -3.91
CA LEU A 400 24.76 19.76 -5.08
C LEU A 400 24.44 18.47 -5.85
N ASN A 401 24.22 18.60 -7.17
CA ASN A 401 24.21 17.46 -8.08
C ASN A 401 25.63 17.16 -8.55
N VAL A 402 25.93 15.88 -8.75
CA VAL A 402 27.16 15.36 -9.33
C VAL A 402 26.85 14.75 -10.68
N THR A 403 27.58 15.17 -11.71
CA THR A 403 27.34 14.79 -13.11
C THR A 403 28.62 14.31 -13.77
N ILE A 404 28.51 13.40 -14.75
CA ILE A 404 29.61 13.04 -15.67
C ILE A 404 29.13 13.32 -17.10
N GLU A 405 29.86 14.16 -17.85
CA GLU A 405 29.45 14.74 -19.14
C GLU A 405 28.05 15.41 -19.10
N GLY A 406 27.61 15.90 -17.94
CA GLY A 406 26.26 16.45 -17.75
C GLY A 406 25.14 15.41 -17.57
N THR A 407 25.47 14.12 -17.45
CA THR A 407 24.53 13.08 -16.98
C THR A 407 24.63 13.00 -15.45
N ASP A 408 23.52 13.12 -14.72
CA ASP A 408 23.50 12.96 -13.26
C ASP A 408 23.95 11.55 -12.85
N VAL A 409 24.88 11.48 -11.88
CA VAL A 409 25.42 10.23 -11.31
C VAL A 409 25.27 10.14 -9.79
N GLY A 410 24.85 11.23 -9.15
CA GLY A 410 24.56 11.30 -7.71
C GLY A 410 24.21 12.73 -7.28
N ALA A 411 23.81 12.90 -6.02
CA ALA A 411 23.58 14.19 -5.41
C ALA A 411 23.91 14.14 -3.90
N GLY A 412 24.05 15.29 -3.26
CA GLY A 412 24.26 15.38 -1.82
C GLY A 412 24.12 16.81 -1.31
N GLU A 413 24.35 16.99 -0.01
CA GLU A 413 24.32 18.28 0.67
C GLU A 413 25.61 18.46 1.47
N THR A 414 26.13 19.69 1.57
CA THR A 414 27.38 19.96 2.28
C THR A 414 27.22 19.96 3.81
N GLU A 415 27.91 19.06 4.51
CA GLU A 415 28.02 19.07 5.97
C GLU A 415 29.28 19.85 6.40
N ASN A 416 29.12 20.91 7.19
CA ASN A 416 30.22 21.77 7.65
C ASN A 416 31.09 22.34 6.51
N GLY A 417 30.54 22.47 5.30
CA GLY A 417 31.25 22.87 4.08
C GLY A 417 31.77 21.75 3.21
N SER A 418 31.76 20.48 3.66
CA SER A 418 32.29 19.36 2.89
C SER A 418 31.16 18.51 2.32
N LEU A 419 31.25 18.19 1.02
CA LEU A 419 30.45 17.16 0.36
C LEU A 419 31.25 15.85 0.39
N ASP A 420 30.61 14.75 0.78
CA ASP A 420 31.03 13.39 0.42
C ASP A 420 29.77 12.61 0.03
N THR A 421 29.66 12.20 -1.23
CA THR A 421 28.49 11.47 -1.72
C THR A 421 28.89 10.29 -2.61
N ALA A 422 28.13 9.20 -2.51
CA ALA A 422 28.26 8.07 -3.41
C ALA A 422 27.72 8.42 -4.79
N ILE A 423 28.39 7.94 -5.84
CA ILE A 423 27.92 8.06 -7.23
C ILE A 423 27.79 6.68 -7.88
N SER A 424 26.89 6.57 -8.84
CA SER A 424 26.70 5.38 -9.69
C SER A 424 26.81 5.80 -11.15
N VAL A 425 27.74 5.20 -11.90
CA VAL A 425 27.96 5.52 -13.31
C VAL A 425 26.99 4.71 -14.19
N PRO A 426 25.99 5.32 -14.84
CA PRO A 426 25.05 4.59 -15.68
C PRO A 426 25.73 4.12 -16.97
N ALA A 427 25.18 3.05 -17.57
CA ALA A 427 25.75 2.41 -18.75
C ALA A 427 25.89 3.36 -19.96
N THR A 428 25.06 4.40 -20.03
CA THR A 428 24.98 5.37 -21.13
C THR A 428 26.17 6.32 -21.26
N ILE A 429 27.08 6.37 -20.28
CA ILE A 429 28.27 7.22 -20.33
C ILE A 429 29.40 6.43 -21.00
N PRO A 430 29.94 6.83 -22.17
CA PRO A 430 30.96 6.03 -22.85
C PRO A 430 32.34 6.15 -22.17
N PRO A 431 33.25 5.18 -22.36
CA PRO A 431 34.54 5.14 -21.67
C PRO A 431 35.49 6.25 -22.15
N GLY A 432 36.57 6.45 -21.40
CA GLY A 432 37.61 7.45 -21.65
C GLY A 432 37.71 8.50 -20.54
N GLU A 433 38.52 9.54 -20.78
CA GLU A 433 38.56 10.73 -19.90
C GLU A 433 37.27 11.55 -20.11
N ARG A 434 36.59 11.88 -19.00
CA ARG A 434 35.29 12.55 -18.95
C ARG A 434 35.30 13.71 -17.97
N GLU A 435 34.48 14.73 -18.22
CA GLU A 435 34.26 15.82 -17.26
C GLU A 435 33.36 15.33 -16.12
N LEU A 436 33.88 15.37 -14.89
CA LEU A 436 33.13 15.20 -13.63
C LEU A 436 32.78 16.60 -13.12
N GLY A 437 31.50 16.95 -13.13
CA GLY A 437 31.00 18.26 -12.70
C GLY A 437 30.16 18.19 -11.43
N VAL A 438 30.31 19.18 -10.55
CA VAL A 438 29.47 19.38 -9.36
C VAL A 438 28.88 20.78 -9.39
N ALA A 439 27.57 20.90 -9.22
CA ALA A 439 26.86 22.19 -9.28
C ALA A 439 25.57 22.20 -8.43
N VAL A 440 25.13 23.40 -8.02
CA VAL A 440 23.84 23.59 -7.35
C VAL A 440 22.70 23.37 -8.36
N PRO A 441 21.70 22.50 -8.10
CA PRO A 441 20.69 22.15 -9.08
C PRO A 441 19.55 23.17 -9.21
N THR A 442 19.30 23.98 -8.18
CA THR A 442 18.19 24.95 -8.13
C THR A 442 18.48 26.17 -8.99
N GLU A 443 17.46 26.74 -9.65
CA GLU A 443 17.55 28.06 -10.27
C GLU A 443 17.46 29.18 -9.22
N ASP A 444 18.25 30.26 -9.40
CA ASP A 444 18.28 31.46 -8.54
C ASP A 444 18.56 31.24 -7.02
N PRO A 445 19.42 30.31 -6.55
CA PRO A 445 19.68 30.13 -5.12
C PRO A 445 20.48 31.30 -4.53
N ALA A 446 20.39 31.54 -3.22
CA ALA A 446 21.17 32.58 -2.54
C ALA A 446 22.69 32.30 -2.53
N VAL A 447 23.10 31.03 -2.64
CA VAL A 447 24.48 30.62 -2.92
C VAL A 447 24.51 29.78 -4.19
N VAL A 448 25.27 30.23 -5.18
CA VAL A 448 25.60 29.44 -6.38
C VAL A 448 27.00 28.85 -6.25
N ALA A 449 27.19 27.60 -6.70
CA ALA A 449 28.48 26.94 -6.72
C ALA A 449 28.56 26.01 -7.94
N SER A 450 29.72 25.94 -8.58
CA SER A 450 30.00 24.97 -9.64
C SER A 450 31.50 24.76 -9.82
N ALA A 451 31.94 23.52 -10.02
CA ALA A 451 33.29 23.17 -10.43
C ALA A 451 33.31 21.90 -11.29
N THR A 452 34.36 21.74 -12.10
CA THR A 452 34.58 20.52 -12.88
C THR A 452 36.01 20.03 -12.75
N THR A 453 36.19 18.71 -12.88
CA THR A 453 37.47 18.00 -12.90
C THR A 453 37.39 16.87 -13.95
N THR A 454 38.44 16.06 -14.12
CA THR A 454 38.37 14.89 -15.01
C THR A 454 38.43 13.56 -14.26
N VAL A 455 37.67 12.58 -14.75
CA VAL A 455 37.65 11.19 -14.28
C VAL A 455 37.77 10.24 -15.48
N THR A 456 38.38 9.07 -15.30
CA THR A 456 38.42 8.05 -16.36
C THR A 456 37.28 7.07 -16.19
N VAL A 457 36.32 7.05 -17.13
CA VAL A 457 35.31 5.99 -17.20
C VAL A 457 35.94 4.78 -17.88
N GLU A 458 36.02 3.65 -17.18
CA GLU A 458 36.54 2.38 -17.70
C GLU A 458 35.43 1.52 -18.29
N SER A 459 35.80 0.63 -19.23
CA SER A 459 34.86 -0.31 -19.84
C SER A 459 34.68 -1.52 -18.94
N THR A 460 33.44 -1.93 -18.73
CA THR A 460 33.04 -2.97 -17.79
C THR A 460 32.57 -4.20 -18.57
N ALA A 461 33.05 -5.41 -18.27
CA ALA A 461 32.64 -6.61 -18.98
C ALA A 461 31.34 -7.19 -18.37
N PRO A 462 30.17 -7.10 -19.04
CA PRO A 462 28.94 -7.69 -18.53
C PRO A 462 28.91 -9.21 -18.75
N THR A 463 28.15 -9.91 -17.91
CA THR A 463 27.72 -11.29 -18.15
C THR A 463 26.34 -11.28 -18.80
N LEU A 464 26.20 -11.99 -19.92
CA LEU A 464 24.93 -12.28 -20.57
C LEU A 464 24.61 -13.76 -20.40
N ALA A 465 23.45 -14.05 -19.80
CA ALA A 465 22.90 -15.40 -19.68
C ALA A 465 21.59 -15.49 -20.50
N ILE A 466 21.34 -16.64 -21.11
CA ILE A 466 20.12 -16.93 -21.88
C ILE A 466 19.61 -18.35 -21.58
N ASP A 467 18.31 -18.54 -21.77
CA ASP A 467 17.59 -19.81 -21.69
C ASP A 467 16.47 -19.79 -22.75
N THR A 468 16.27 -20.90 -23.46
CA THR A 468 15.33 -20.97 -24.60
C THR A 468 14.27 -22.07 -24.45
N GLU A 469 13.00 -21.66 -24.46
CA GLU A 469 11.84 -22.54 -24.31
C GLU A 469 11.00 -22.56 -25.59
N ARG A 470 10.67 -23.76 -26.10
CA ARG A 470 9.76 -23.90 -27.25
C ARG A 470 8.29 -23.90 -26.78
N ARG A 471 7.47 -23.02 -27.37
CA ARG A 471 6.01 -23.02 -27.19
C ARG A 471 5.34 -22.95 -28.55
N ASP A 472 4.62 -24.01 -28.91
CA ASP A 472 3.94 -24.18 -30.20
C ASP A 472 4.84 -23.89 -31.41
N ASP A 473 4.52 -22.87 -32.23
CA ASP A 473 5.29 -22.45 -33.41
C ASP A 473 6.43 -21.45 -33.10
N ASP A 474 6.56 -21.00 -31.86
CA ASP A 474 7.54 -19.99 -31.41
C ASP A 474 8.59 -20.54 -30.42
N LEU A 475 9.74 -19.87 -30.40
CA LEU A 475 10.81 -20.04 -29.43
C LEU A 475 10.86 -18.80 -28.54
N LEU A 476 10.54 -18.96 -27.26
CA LEU A 476 10.74 -17.93 -26.24
C LEU A 476 12.22 -17.90 -25.84
N VAL A 477 12.86 -16.76 -26.03
CA VAL A 477 14.26 -16.49 -25.67
C VAL A 477 14.26 -15.55 -24.47
N ASN A 478 14.58 -16.07 -23.30
CA ASN A 478 14.71 -15.31 -22.06
C ASN A 478 16.19 -15.11 -21.71
N GLY A 479 16.49 -14.09 -20.91
CA GLY A 479 17.85 -13.88 -20.43
C GLY A 479 18.02 -12.75 -19.44
N SER A 480 19.28 -12.53 -19.05
CA SER A 480 19.68 -11.46 -18.14
C SER A 480 21.06 -10.91 -18.51
N LEU A 481 21.20 -9.58 -18.49
CA LEU A 481 22.45 -8.85 -18.66
C LEU A 481 22.83 -8.18 -17.33
N ALA A 482 23.97 -8.56 -16.75
CA ALA A 482 24.40 -8.08 -15.42
C ALA A 482 25.92 -7.83 -15.34
N VAL A 483 26.32 -6.91 -14.46
CA VAL A 483 27.71 -6.79 -13.98
C VAL A 483 27.72 -7.26 -12.52
N ASP A 484 28.48 -8.32 -12.23
CA ASP A 484 28.43 -9.09 -10.99
C ASP A 484 27.00 -9.48 -10.54
N THR A 485 26.34 -8.65 -9.74
CA THR A 485 24.95 -8.83 -9.29
C THR A 485 24.06 -7.62 -9.56
N VAL A 486 24.54 -6.64 -10.33
CA VAL A 486 23.80 -5.42 -10.71
C VAL A 486 23.28 -5.59 -12.12
N GLY A 487 21.96 -5.53 -12.27
CA GLY A 487 21.26 -5.58 -13.55
C GLY A 487 21.62 -4.39 -14.45
N VAL A 488 21.77 -4.65 -15.75
CA VAL A 488 22.08 -3.62 -16.74
C VAL A 488 20.81 -3.32 -17.56
N GLY A 489 20.02 -2.35 -17.11
CA GLY A 489 18.81 -1.93 -17.79
C GLY A 489 19.01 -1.02 -19.01
N GLY A 490 18.00 -0.97 -19.87
CA GLY A 490 17.90 -0.03 -21.00
C GLY A 490 18.74 -0.38 -22.23
N GLN A 491 19.31 -1.58 -22.33
CA GLN A 491 20.21 -1.98 -23.43
C GLN A 491 19.46 -2.76 -24.51
N GLU A 492 19.72 -2.49 -25.79
CA GLU A 492 19.24 -3.34 -26.89
C GLU A 492 20.05 -4.65 -26.93
N VAL A 493 19.37 -5.77 -26.74
CA VAL A 493 19.90 -7.10 -27.06
C VAL A 493 19.35 -7.58 -28.41
N THR A 494 20.25 -8.09 -29.25
CA THR A 494 19.96 -8.63 -30.58
C THR A 494 19.81 -10.14 -30.50
N VAL A 495 18.72 -10.70 -31.03
CA VAL A 495 18.56 -12.15 -31.17
C VAL A 495 18.77 -12.56 -32.63
N ALA A 496 19.66 -13.52 -32.86
CA ALA A 496 19.93 -14.11 -34.15
C ALA A 496 19.81 -15.64 -34.12
N VAL A 497 19.30 -16.22 -35.20
CA VAL A 497 19.19 -17.68 -35.38
C VAL A 497 19.99 -18.09 -36.61
N ASP A 498 20.92 -19.04 -36.45
CA ASP A 498 21.94 -19.44 -37.44
C ASP A 498 22.74 -18.27 -38.05
N GLY A 499 22.80 -17.14 -37.34
CA GLY A 499 23.48 -15.90 -37.77
C GLY A 499 22.60 -14.88 -38.51
N GLU A 500 21.30 -15.15 -38.73
CA GLU A 500 20.35 -14.16 -39.23
C GLU A 500 19.63 -13.46 -38.05
N ARG A 501 19.69 -12.12 -37.98
CA ARG A 501 19.03 -11.31 -36.92
C ARG A 501 17.52 -11.40 -37.10
N VAL A 502 16.83 -12.02 -36.15
CA VAL A 502 15.38 -12.26 -36.17
C VAL A 502 14.59 -11.30 -35.28
N ALA A 503 15.17 -10.86 -34.15
CA ALA A 503 14.48 -10.03 -33.18
C ALA A 503 15.42 -9.15 -32.34
N THR A 504 14.81 -8.33 -31.50
CA THR A 504 15.44 -7.49 -30.47
C THR A 504 14.60 -7.50 -29.20
N ALA A 505 15.24 -7.29 -28.06
CA ALA A 505 14.59 -6.89 -26.82
C ALA A 505 15.36 -5.74 -26.17
N THR A 506 14.73 -5.02 -25.25
CA THR A 506 15.40 -4.06 -24.36
C THR A 506 15.44 -4.65 -22.96
N THR A 507 16.57 -4.53 -22.27
CA THR A 507 16.68 -5.01 -20.88
C THR A 507 15.86 -4.15 -19.92
N ALA A 508 15.11 -4.80 -19.02
CA ALA A 508 14.42 -4.14 -17.90
C ALA A 508 15.43 -3.63 -16.86
N ALA A 509 14.97 -2.85 -15.87
CA ALA A 509 15.84 -2.21 -14.88
C ALA A 509 16.70 -3.19 -14.04
N ASP A 510 16.25 -4.44 -13.89
CA ASP A 510 16.98 -5.53 -13.24
C ASP A 510 17.92 -6.31 -14.18
N GLY A 511 18.03 -5.89 -15.44
CA GLY A 511 18.82 -6.54 -16.49
C GLY A 511 18.12 -7.70 -17.20
N SER A 512 16.88 -8.07 -16.81
CA SER A 512 16.13 -9.16 -17.44
C SER A 512 15.62 -8.78 -18.84
N PHE A 513 15.39 -9.77 -19.70
CA PHE A 513 14.68 -9.61 -20.97
C PHE A 513 14.01 -10.92 -21.42
N GLY A 514 13.00 -10.79 -22.27
CA GLY A 514 12.35 -11.91 -22.96
C GLY A 514 11.82 -11.48 -24.33
N THR A 515 11.86 -12.37 -25.32
CA THR A 515 11.27 -12.14 -26.65
C THR A 515 10.94 -13.47 -27.34
N ALA A 516 9.92 -13.48 -28.19
CA ALA A 516 9.53 -14.65 -28.97
C ALA A 516 10.08 -14.56 -30.41
N VAL A 517 10.62 -15.66 -30.91
CA VAL A 517 11.12 -15.77 -32.29
C VAL A 517 10.58 -17.03 -32.97
N ALA A 518 10.07 -16.90 -34.19
CA ALA A 518 9.48 -18.01 -34.93
C ALA A 518 10.47 -19.17 -35.12
N ILE A 519 10.03 -20.41 -34.88
CA ILE A 519 10.89 -21.59 -34.97
C ILE A 519 11.37 -21.81 -36.42
N PRO A 520 12.65 -22.12 -36.66
CA PRO A 520 13.13 -22.54 -37.97
C PRO A 520 12.35 -23.75 -38.50
N SER A 521 11.68 -23.58 -39.65
CA SER A 521 10.90 -24.66 -40.32
C SER A 521 11.76 -25.81 -40.87
N THR A 522 13.08 -25.72 -40.78
CA THR A 522 14.03 -26.80 -41.02
C THR A 522 14.24 -27.65 -39.77
N ALA A 523 14.31 -28.97 -39.92
CA ALA A 523 14.71 -29.84 -38.82
C ALA A 523 16.23 -29.96 -38.72
N GLY A 524 16.75 -29.81 -37.50
CA GLY A 524 18.18 -29.82 -37.20
C GLY A 524 18.51 -29.20 -35.85
N ASP A 525 19.81 -29.06 -35.59
CA ASP A 525 20.32 -28.27 -34.47
C ASP A 525 20.46 -26.82 -34.94
N HIS A 526 19.74 -25.89 -34.31
CA HIS A 526 19.74 -24.46 -34.64
C HIS A 526 20.48 -23.66 -33.59
N GLN A 527 21.35 -22.74 -34.02
CA GLN A 527 22.14 -21.90 -33.13
C GLN A 527 21.40 -20.60 -32.82
N VAL A 528 21.06 -20.39 -31.54
CA VAL A 528 20.44 -19.15 -31.07
C VAL A 528 21.53 -18.33 -30.38
N THR A 529 21.87 -17.19 -30.96
CA THR A 529 22.86 -16.26 -30.40
C THR A 529 22.16 -14.97 -30.00
N VAL A 530 22.36 -14.53 -28.76
CA VAL A 530 21.95 -13.22 -28.28
C VAL A 530 23.20 -12.38 -28.04
N SER A 531 23.21 -11.13 -28.50
CA SER A 531 24.35 -10.22 -28.31
C SER A 531 23.92 -8.80 -27.94
N MET A 532 24.73 -8.15 -27.12
CA MET A 532 24.61 -6.74 -26.75
C MET A 532 25.85 -6.01 -27.28
N ASP A 533 25.65 -4.96 -28.08
CA ASP A 533 26.76 -4.13 -28.58
C ASP A 533 27.03 -2.96 -27.65
N GLY A 534 28.19 -2.98 -26.98
CA GLY A 534 28.58 -1.92 -26.05
C GLY A 534 28.91 -0.57 -26.71
N ALA A 535 28.81 -0.46 -28.04
CA ALA A 535 29.13 0.75 -28.80
C ALA A 535 28.32 2.00 -28.35
N GLY A 536 28.96 2.87 -27.57
CA GLY A 536 28.35 4.08 -27.00
C GLY A 536 28.07 4.01 -25.51
N THR A 537 28.27 2.84 -24.90
CA THR A 537 28.16 2.58 -23.45
C THR A 537 29.55 2.44 -22.81
N ASN A 538 29.64 2.35 -21.47
CA ASN A 538 30.83 1.85 -20.74
C ASN A 538 30.85 0.34 -20.53
N LEU A 539 30.18 -0.42 -21.40
CA LEU A 539 30.14 -1.88 -21.35
C LEU A 539 30.92 -2.48 -22.52
N GLU A 540 31.53 -3.64 -22.29
CA GLU A 540 32.08 -4.45 -23.38
C GLU A 540 30.95 -5.19 -24.14
N THR A 541 31.09 -5.28 -25.47
CA THR A 541 30.22 -6.10 -26.32
C THR A 541 30.25 -7.56 -25.86
N VAL A 542 29.09 -8.17 -25.61
CA VAL A 542 28.96 -9.55 -25.11
C VAL A 542 28.01 -10.37 -25.98
N GLU A 543 28.30 -11.66 -26.12
CA GLU A 543 27.44 -12.63 -26.80
C GLU A 543 27.24 -13.89 -25.94
N ALA A 544 26.03 -14.44 -25.99
CA ALA A 544 25.66 -15.73 -25.40
C ALA A 544 25.03 -16.60 -26.48
N THR A 545 25.22 -17.91 -26.43
CA THR A 545 24.78 -18.82 -27.50
C THR A 545 24.28 -20.16 -26.96
N GLU A 546 23.09 -20.57 -27.38
CA GLU A 546 22.46 -21.85 -27.08
C GLU A 546 22.20 -22.65 -28.38
N THR A 547 21.88 -23.93 -28.27
CA THR A 547 21.58 -24.83 -29.39
C THR A 547 20.21 -25.48 -29.21
N VAL A 548 19.26 -25.11 -30.06
CA VAL A 548 17.87 -25.56 -30.02
C VAL A 548 17.65 -26.66 -31.05
N VAL A 549 17.23 -27.84 -30.61
CA VAL A 549 16.96 -28.98 -31.51
C VAL A 549 15.52 -28.89 -32.05
N VAL A 550 15.38 -28.65 -33.35
CA VAL A 550 14.10 -28.74 -34.08
C VAL A 550 13.96 -30.15 -34.63
N SER A 551 13.02 -30.92 -34.06
CA SER A 551 12.70 -32.26 -34.57
C SER A 551 11.84 -32.16 -35.82
N ALA A 552 12.13 -32.96 -36.85
CA ALA A 552 11.26 -33.11 -38.00
C ALA A 552 9.92 -33.74 -37.56
N GLU A 553 8.82 -33.00 -37.69
CA GLU A 553 7.49 -33.55 -37.47
C GLU A 553 7.22 -34.75 -38.39
N GLN A 554 7.12 -35.94 -37.80
CA GLN A 554 6.62 -37.11 -38.51
C GLN A 554 5.10 -37.02 -38.62
N SER A 555 4.64 -36.32 -39.66
CA SER A 555 3.23 -36.22 -40.06
C SER A 555 2.47 -37.54 -39.84
N SER A 556 1.53 -37.50 -38.89
CA SER A 556 1.16 -38.66 -38.07
C SER A 556 0.09 -39.56 -38.71
N GLN A 557 0.52 -40.50 -39.56
CA GLN A 557 -0.37 -41.54 -40.12
C GLN A 557 -0.50 -42.78 -39.24
N GLY A 558 -1.30 -42.65 -38.17
CA GLY A 558 -2.00 -43.76 -37.52
C GLY A 558 -1.23 -44.58 -36.47
N PRO A 559 -1.95 -45.32 -35.61
CA PRO A 559 -1.36 -46.00 -34.45
C PRO A 559 -0.72 -47.35 -34.80
N SER A 560 0.37 -47.70 -34.12
CA SER A 560 0.89 -49.08 -34.07
C SER A 560 1.36 -49.45 -32.67
N VAL A 561 1.08 -50.69 -32.25
CA VAL A 561 1.35 -51.22 -30.90
C VAL A 561 2.66 -52.00 -30.92
N GLY A 562 3.65 -51.66 -30.07
CA GLY A 562 5.06 -52.06 -30.34
C GLY A 562 6.08 -52.27 -29.21
N VAL A 563 5.70 -52.32 -27.92
CA VAL A 563 6.36 -53.14 -26.85
C VAL A 563 7.92 -53.13 -26.73
N PHE A 564 8.42 -52.41 -25.72
CA PHE A 564 9.66 -52.60 -24.91
C PHE A 564 11.04 -52.94 -25.53
N VAL A 565 12.06 -52.18 -25.10
CA VAL A 565 13.21 -52.69 -24.29
C VAL A 565 13.53 -51.67 -23.19
N ALA A 566 13.94 -52.13 -22.00
CA ALA A 566 14.34 -51.26 -20.89
C ALA A 566 15.80 -51.51 -20.44
N ILE A 567 16.61 -50.45 -20.44
CA ILE A 567 17.87 -50.28 -19.70
C ILE A 567 17.95 -48.77 -19.38
N GLY A 568 18.27 -48.27 -18.19
CA GLY A 568 18.64 -48.98 -16.96
C GLY A 568 19.75 -48.25 -16.21
N GLY A 569 19.43 -47.17 -15.49
CA GLY A 569 20.36 -46.41 -14.66
C GLY A 569 19.62 -45.40 -13.79
N ALA A 570 19.86 -45.40 -12.48
CA ALA A 570 19.11 -44.61 -11.51
C ALA A 570 20.02 -43.79 -10.59
N VAL A 571 19.96 -42.47 -10.73
CA VAL A 571 20.32 -41.42 -9.76
C VAL A 571 19.31 -40.31 -10.06
N VAL A 572 18.29 -39.99 -9.27
CA VAL A 572 18.13 -39.76 -7.81
C VAL A 572 18.66 -38.40 -7.34
N LEU A 573 17.74 -37.43 -7.44
CA LEU A 573 17.61 -36.18 -6.66
C LEU A 573 18.56 -35.00 -6.93
N LEU A 574 17.97 -33.80 -6.75
CA LEU A 574 18.52 -32.44 -6.89
C LEU A 574 18.82 -32.04 -8.35
N VAL A 575 18.38 -30.88 -8.87
CA VAL A 575 17.90 -29.65 -8.20
C VAL A 575 16.51 -29.23 -8.72
N LEU A 576 15.55 -29.06 -7.81
CA LEU A 576 14.36 -28.20 -7.97
C LEU A 576 14.10 -27.53 -6.61
N ALA A 577 14.90 -26.52 -6.29
CA ALA A 577 14.77 -25.63 -5.13
C ALA A 577 15.66 -24.40 -5.38
N GLY A 578 15.06 -23.30 -5.87
CA GLY A 578 15.81 -22.12 -6.36
C GLY A 578 15.31 -20.76 -5.84
N THR A 579 14.06 -20.66 -5.38
CA THR A 579 13.44 -19.42 -4.90
C THR A 579 13.17 -19.53 -3.39
N GLY A 580 14.17 -19.19 -2.56
CA GLY A 580 14.06 -19.42 -1.11
C GLY A 580 15.24 -18.98 -0.24
N TRP A 581 15.96 -17.89 -0.59
CA TRP A 581 17.14 -17.48 0.18
C TRP A 581 17.31 -15.95 0.36
N TRP A 582 16.33 -15.28 0.97
CA TRP A 582 16.56 -13.91 1.49
C TRP A 582 16.00 -13.59 2.90
N ARG A 583 15.15 -14.43 3.52
CA ARG A 583 14.58 -14.14 4.87
C ARG A 583 15.22 -14.90 6.06
N TRP A 584 16.50 -15.31 5.96
CA TRP A 584 17.21 -15.88 7.13
C TRP A 584 18.72 -15.59 7.19
N ARG A 585 19.09 -14.33 7.46
CA ARG A 585 20.48 -13.98 7.88
C ARG A 585 20.59 -12.97 9.03
N ARG A 586 19.73 -13.12 10.04
CA ARG A 586 19.85 -12.66 11.44
C ARG A 586 19.00 -13.64 12.25
N SER A 587 19.45 -14.30 13.32
CA SER A 587 20.70 -14.18 14.09
C SER A 587 21.04 -15.50 14.79
N ARG A 588 22.30 -15.69 15.22
CA ARG A 588 22.62 -16.33 16.52
C ARG A 588 24.08 -16.12 16.93
N GLY A 589 24.27 -16.01 18.25
CA GLY A 589 25.56 -15.83 18.91
C GLY A 589 25.64 -14.53 19.71
N ASP A 590 25.51 -14.51 21.04
CA ASP A 590 24.99 -15.54 21.96
C ASP A 590 24.60 -14.90 23.31
N SER A 591 24.02 -15.69 24.24
CA SER A 591 23.88 -15.45 25.70
C SER A 591 22.55 -14.89 26.26
N THR A 592 21.74 -15.83 26.74
CA THR A 592 21.27 -15.88 28.16
C THR A 592 20.47 -14.72 28.77
N ALA A 593 19.14 -14.90 28.79
CA ALA A 593 18.31 -14.68 30.00
C ALA A 593 17.08 -15.60 29.94
N SER A 594 16.58 -16.08 31.08
CA SER A 594 15.37 -16.92 31.14
C SER A 594 14.12 -16.08 31.33
N HIS A 595 13.03 -16.46 30.67
CA HIS A 595 11.67 -16.37 31.20
C HIS A 595 10.99 -17.73 31.02
N SER A 596 10.02 -18.04 31.88
CA SER A 596 9.23 -19.26 31.80
C SER A 596 7.76 -18.89 31.80
N GLU A 597 7.17 -18.95 30.62
CA GLU A 597 5.72 -18.84 30.43
C GLU A 597 5.18 -20.23 30.12
N SER A 598 4.06 -20.59 30.74
CA SER A 598 3.40 -21.87 30.51
C SER A 598 2.47 -21.75 29.32
N THR A 599 2.84 -22.36 28.19
CA THR A 599 1.97 -22.50 27.03
C THR A 599 0.67 -23.20 27.43
N PRO A 600 -0.52 -22.63 27.16
CA PRO A 600 -1.79 -23.31 27.35
C PRO A 600 -1.88 -24.57 26.46
N ASP A 601 -2.64 -25.56 26.90
CA ASP A 601 -2.97 -26.70 26.05
C ASP A 601 -3.92 -26.23 24.93
N PRO A 602 -3.61 -26.44 23.64
CA PRO A 602 -4.44 -25.96 22.54
C PRO A 602 -5.87 -26.54 22.56
N SER A 603 -6.07 -27.72 23.12
CA SER A 603 -7.40 -28.33 23.26
C SER A 603 -8.33 -27.50 24.17
N ILE A 604 -7.79 -26.84 25.19
CA ILE A 604 -8.54 -25.99 26.12
C ILE A 604 -8.98 -24.70 25.41
N THR A 605 -8.13 -24.13 24.57
CA THR A 605 -8.44 -22.91 23.80
C THR A 605 -9.56 -23.17 22.78
N VAL A 606 -9.47 -24.26 22.00
CA VAL A 606 -10.49 -24.60 20.99
C VAL A 606 -11.85 -24.85 21.65
N ARG A 607 -11.89 -25.58 22.78
CA ARG A 607 -13.14 -25.86 23.50
C ARG A 607 -13.79 -24.58 24.06
N ALA A 608 -12.99 -23.61 24.52
CA ALA A 608 -13.50 -22.32 24.97
C ALA A 608 -14.15 -21.51 23.83
N VAL A 609 -13.50 -21.47 22.66
CA VAL A 609 -14.05 -20.79 21.46
C VAL A 609 -15.33 -21.48 20.98
N SER A 610 -15.35 -22.81 20.87
CA SER A 610 -16.55 -23.55 20.45
C SER A 610 -17.72 -23.38 21.43
N GLY A 611 -17.48 -23.29 22.74
CA GLY A 611 -18.51 -22.98 23.75
C GLY A 611 -19.08 -21.55 23.63
N GLN A 612 -18.24 -20.57 23.28
CA GLN A 612 -18.69 -19.20 23.01
C GLN A 612 -19.56 -19.13 21.74
N LEU A 613 -19.16 -19.83 20.68
CA LEU A 613 -19.94 -19.91 19.42
C LEU A 613 -21.29 -20.61 19.63
N LEU A 614 -21.36 -21.70 20.41
CA LEU A 614 -22.63 -22.34 20.77
C LEU A 614 -23.56 -21.41 21.58
N SER A 615 -22.99 -20.57 22.45
CA SER A 615 -23.75 -19.56 23.19
C SER A 615 -24.34 -18.49 22.25
N GLN A 616 -23.51 -17.94 21.35
CA GLN A 616 -23.92 -16.97 20.33
C GLN A 616 -24.99 -17.54 19.37
N ALA A 617 -24.88 -18.82 19.03
CA ALA A 617 -25.87 -19.53 18.23
C ALA A 617 -27.22 -19.68 18.96
N ALA A 618 -27.22 -19.90 20.27
CA ALA A 618 -28.43 -19.90 21.08
C ALA A 618 -29.08 -18.49 21.15
N ASP A 619 -28.29 -17.44 21.35
CA ASP A 619 -28.76 -16.05 21.34
C ASP A 619 -29.39 -15.66 19.99
N ALA A 620 -28.80 -16.10 18.86
CA ALA A 620 -29.37 -15.91 17.53
C ALA A 620 -30.75 -16.58 17.38
N LEU A 621 -30.93 -17.78 17.95
CA LEU A 621 -32.22 -18.49 17.94
C LEU A 621 -33.27 -17.80 18.83
N GLU A 622 -32.87 -17.26 19.99
CA GLU A 622 -33.77 -16.45 20.84
C GLU A 622 -34.16 -15.13 20.13
N ALA A 623 -33.23 -14.50 19.41
CA ALA A 623 -33.46 -13.33 18.56
C ALA A 623 -34.27 -13.63 17.28
N HIS A 624 -34.84 -14.83 17.13
CA HIS A 624 -35.63 -15.29 15.98
C HIS A 624 -34.87 -15.33 14.64
N ARG A 625 -33.55 -15.55 14.67
CA ARG A 625 -32.68 -15.72 13.50
C ARG A 625 -32.22 -17.19 13.39
N PRO A 626 -33.06 -18.10 12.87
CA PRO A 626 -32.77 -19.54 12.88
C PRO A 626 -31.61 -19.92 11.95
N ASP A 627 -31.42 -19.21 10.84
CA ASP A 627 -30.35 -19.49 9.87
C ASP A 627 -28.98 -19.09 10.44
N ASP A 628 -28.89 -17.95 11.12
CA ASP A 628 -27.69 -17.51 11.86
C ASP A 628 -27.33 -18.53 12.95
N ALA A 629 -28.32 -18.96 13.74
CA ALA A 629 -28.14 -19.98 14.77
C ALA A 629 -27.57 -21.30 14.21
N VAL A 630 -28.06 -21.75 13.07
CA VAL A 630 -27.56 -22.97 12.39
C VAL A 630 -26.16 -22.77 11.83
N ARG A 631 -25.86 -21.61 11.23
CA ARG A 631 -24.53 -21.29 10.69
C ARG A 631 -23.47 -21.24 11.80
N THR A 632 -23.71 -20.48 12.87
CA THR A 632 -22.77 -20.39 14.01
C THR A 632 -22.60 -21.73 14.74
N ALA A 633 -23.67 -22.52 14.90
CA ALA A 633 -23.59 -23.86 15.51
C ALA A 633 -22.77 -24.86 14.66
N TYR A 634 -22.89 -24.81 13.32
CA TYR A 634 -22.04 -25.60 12.44
C TYR A 634 -20.56 -25.17 12.51
N THR A 635 -20.28 -23.86 12.57
CA THR A 635 -18.91 -23.35 12.75
C THR A 635 -18.29 -23.86 14.06
N ALA A 636 -19.03 -23.85 15.18
CA ALA A 636 -18.55 -24.34 16.48
C ALA A 636 -18.16 -25.83 16.47
N VAL A 637 -18.97 -26.67 15.83
CA VAL A 637 -18.69 -28.10 15.65
C VAL A 637 -17.53 -28.30 14.69
N ARG A 638 -17.46 -27.54 13.59
CA ARG A 638 -16.35 -27.63 12.65
C ARG A 638 -15.02 -27.26 13.31
N SER A 639 -14.95 -26.17 14.08
CA SER A 639 -13.73 -25.78 14.79
C SER A 639 -13.28 -26.80 15.85
N GLN A 640 -14.23 -27.49 16.50
CA GLN A 640 -13.92 -28.55 17.46
C GLN A 640 -13.44 -29.85 16.78
N LEU A 641 -14.00 -30.22 15.62
CA LEU A 641 -13.72 -31.49 14.95
C LEU A 641 -12.59 -31.44 13.90
N ASP A 642 -12.24 -30.27 13.36
CA ASP A 642 -11.18 -30.12 12.34
C ASP A 642 -9.80 -30.55 12.87
N ALA A 643 -9.57 -30.46 14.19
CA ALA A 643 -8.36 -30.98 14.85
C ALA A 643 -8.17 -32.51 14.69
N GLY A 644 -9.21 -33.26 14.33
CA GLY A 644 -9.16 -34.70 14.05
C GLY A 644 -8.94 -35.07 12.59
N VAL A 645 -8.92 -34.10 11.65
CA VAL A 645 -8.87 -34.33 10.21
C VAL A 645 -7.62 -33.66 9.61
N ASP A 646 -6.84 -34.37 8.79
CA ASP A 646 -5.55 -33.86 8.25
C ASP A 646 -5.76 -32.90 7.05
N THR A 647 -6.45 -31.78 7.29
CA THR A 647 -7.04 -30.85 6.31
C THR A 647 -6.02 -29.93 5.60
N ARG A 648 -5.17 -30.50 4.74
CA ARG A 648 -4.32 -29.71 3.81
C ARG A 648 -5.07 -29.11 2.60
N ALA A 649 -6.39 -28.97 2.69
CA ALA A 649 -7.25 -28.35 1.68
C ALA A 649 -8.56 -27.86 2.33
N GLY A 650 -9.09 -26.74 1.85
CA GLY A 650 -10.37 -26.17 2.32
C GLY A 650 -11.58 -27.00 1.87
N LEU A 651 -11.90 -28.07 2.61
CA LEU A 651 -13.01 -28.96 2.28
C LEU A 651 -14.37 -28.25 2.38
N THR A 652 -15.24 -28.46 1.38
CA THR A 652 -16.65 -28.05 1.49
C THR A 652 -17.35 -28.76 2.65
N HIS A 653 -18.48 -28.23 3.14
CA HIS A 653 -19.19 -28.77 4.30
C HIS A 653 -19.55 -30.27 4.15
N TRP A 654 -19.99 -30.68 2.96
CA TRP A 654 -20.27 -32.08 2.65
C TRP A 654 -19.01 -32.95 2.44
N GLU A 655 -17.85 -32.37 2.12
CA GLU A 655 -16.58 -33.10 2.04
C GLU A 655 -15.96 -33.29 3.41
N PHE A 656 -16.05 -32.29 4.28
CA PHE A 656 -15.68 -32.39 5.69
C PHE A 656 -16.46 -33.53 6.37
N PHE A 657 -17.78 -33.56 6.22
CA PHE A 657 -18.61 -34.68 6.70
C PHE A 657 -18.17 -36.04 6.13
N ARG A 658 -17.76 -36.12 4.86
CA ARG A 658 -17.28 -37.37 4.24
C ARG A 658 -15.86 -37.78 4.64
N ALA A 659 -15.06 -36.84 5.15
CA ALA A 659 -13.68 -37.07 5.57
C ALA A 659 -13.57 -37.44 7.07
N TYR A 660 -14.61 -37.15 7.86
CA TYR A 660 -14.66 -37.42 9.30
C TYR A 660 -15.02 -38.90 9.59
N GLU A 661 -14.02 -39.72 9.88
CA GLU A 661 -14.20 -41.15 10.24
C GLU A 661 -14.38 -41.35 11.76
N THR A 662 -15.63 -41.35 12.25
CA THR A 662 -15.99 -41.81 13.61
C THR A 662 -16.61 -43.22 13.60
N PRO A 663 -16.33 -44.09 14.59
CA PRO A 663 -17.03 -45.37 14.75
C PRO A 663 -18.41 -45.26 15.42
N ASP A 664 -18.86 -44.07 15.85
CA ASP A 664 -20.21 -43.88 16.39
C ASP A 664 -21.20 -43.47 15.27
N GLU A 665 -22.13 -44.38 14.96
CA GLU A 665 -23.21 -44.15 13.99
C GLU A 665 -24.10 -42.95 14.38
N THR A 666 -24.23 -42.66 15.68
CA THR A 666 -25.02 -41.54 16.24
C THR A 666 -24.32 -40.19 16.04
N GLU A 667 -23.00 -40.14 16.22
CA GLU A 667 -22.17 -38.96 15.98
C GLU A 667 -22.18 -38.62 14.48
N THR A 668 -22.09 -39.66 13.64
CA THR A 668 -22.24 -39.55 12.17
C THR A 668 -23.62 -39.01 11.77
N GLU A 669 -24.72 -39.54 12.31
CA GLU A 669 -26.09 -39.09 11.98
C GLU A 669 -26.37 -37.64 12.43
N ARG A 670 -25.85 -37.25 13.60
CA ARG A 670 -25.89 -35.85 14.09
C ARG A 670 -25.13 -34.90 13.16
N LEU A 671 -23.88 -35.22 12.81
CA LEU A 671 -23.05 -34.36 11.95
C LEU A 671 -23.64 -34.24 10.54
N ALA A 672 -24.19 -35.33 9.99
CA ALA A 672 -24.92 -35.31 8.71
C ALA A 672 -26.12 -34.36 8.75
N THR A 673 -26.88 -34.40 9.84
CA THR A 673 -28.09 -33.57 10.04
C THR A 673 -27.74 -32.09 10.20
N LEU A 674 -26.69 -31.77 10.97
CA LEU A 674 -26.19 -30.41 11.11
C LEU A 674 -25.62 -29.86 9.79
N THR A 675 -24.89 -30.69 9.04
CA THR A 675 -24.35 -30.34 7.70
C THR A 675 -25.47 -30.03 6.70
N ALA A 676 -26.54 -30.83 6.68
CA ALA A 676 -27.71 -30.59 5.81
C ALA A 676 -28.54 -29.36 6.24
N ALA A 677 -28.53 -29.00 7.52
CA ALA A 677 -29.16 -27.78 8.01
C ALA A 677 -28.33 -26.54 7.64
N TYR A 678 -27.00 -26.62 7.76
CA TYR A 678 -26.06 -25.58 7.32
C TYR A 678 -26.19 -25.29 5.83
N GLU A 679 -26.26 -26.33 4.99
CA GLU A 679 -26.50 -26.18 3.54
C GLU A 679 -27.79 -25.40 3.27
N ARG A 680 -28.89 -25.71 3.99
CA ARG A 680 -30.16 -24.97 3.87
C ARG A 680 -30.02 -23.53 4.32
N ALA A 681 -29.48 -23.28 5.51
CA ALA A 681 -29.31 -21.95 6.10
C ALA A 681 -28.37 -21.02 5.29
N THR A 682 -27.57 -21.58 4.37
CA THR A 682 -26.59 -20.84 3.57
C THR A 682 -26.97 -20.73 2.08
N PHE A 683 -27.68 -21.72 1.52
CA PHE A 683 -27.91 -21.81 0.07
C PHE A 683 -29.38 -22.03 -0.38
N ASP A 684 -30.33 -22.24 0.55
CA ASP A 684 -31.76 -22.30 0.24
C ASP A 684 -32.40 -20.92 0.49
N PRO A 685 -33.14 -20.33 -0.46
CA PRO A 685 -33.88 -19.08 -0.22
C PRO A 685 -35.07 -19.24 0.76
N SER A 686 -35.25 -20.43 1.34
CA SER A 686 -36.27 -20.75 2.34
C SER A 686 -35.63 -20.86 3.73
N PRO A 687 -35.90 -19.94 4.68
CA PRO A 687 -35.26 -19.96 5.99
C PRO A 687 -35.61 -21.23 6.79
N VAL A 688 -34.66 -21.71 7.59
CA VAL A 688 -34.80 -22.91 8.43
C VAL A 688 -35.89 -22.70 9.48
N GLU A 689 -36.79 -23.68 9.65
CA GLU A 689 -37.83 -23.59 10.68
C GLU A 689 -37.19 -23.49 12.09
N PRO A 690 -37.63 -22.57 12.97
CA PRO A 690 -37.09 -22.44 14.34
C PRO A 690 -37.28 -23.66 15.26
N ALA A 691 -37.94 -24.72 14.79
CA ALA A 691 -37.94 -26.04 15.44
C ALA A 691 -36.67 -26.83 15.05
N VAL A 692 -36.37 -26.92 13.76
CA VAL A 692 -35.17 -27.58 13.21
C VAL A 692 -33.90 -26.93 13.74
N ALA A 693 -33.83 -25.59 13.72
CA ALA A 693 -32.67 -24.85 14.24
C ALA A 693 -32.36 -25.15 15.72
N ARG A 694 -33.37 -25.48 16.53
CA ARG A 694 -33.21 -25.87 17.95
C ARG A 694 -32.76 -27.33 18.10
N GLU A 695 -33.24 -28.20 17.24
CA GLU A 695 -32.83 -29.61 17.18
C GLU A 695 -31.36 -29.72 16.76
N THR A 696 -30.95 -28.98 15.73
CA THR A 696 -29.55 -28.92 15.27
C THR A 696 -28.62 -28.29 16.29
N LEU A 697 -29.07 -27.27 17.03
CA LEU A 697 -28.31 -26.71 18.17
C LEU A 697 -28.08 -27.75 19.27
N THR A 698 -29.08 -28.59 19.55
CA THR A 698 -28.94 -29.69 20.52
C THR A 698 -27.90 -30.70 20.04
N TYR A 699 -27.90 -31.05 18.76
CA TYR A 699 -26.88 -31.92 18.19
C TYR A 699 -25.49 -31.28 18.16
N ALA A 700 -25.38 -29.97 17.97
CA ALA A 700 -24.10 -29.26 18.00
C ALA A 700 -23.47 -29.24 19.40
N ASP A 701 -24.28 -29.02 20.44
CA ASP A 701 -23.88 -29.14 21.84
C ASP A 701 -23.38 -30.57 22.17
N GLU A 702 -24.15 -31.60 21.78
CA GLU A 702 -23.78 -33.01 21.96
C GLU A 702 -22.52 -33.43 21.17
N LEU A 703 -22.20 -32.77 20.05
CA LEU A 703 -21.01 -33.01 19.23
C LEU A 703 -19.75 -32.32 19.77
N CYS A 704 -19.91 -31.16 20.43
CA CYS A 704 -18.76 -30.44 21.01
C CYS A 704 -18.30 -31.03 22.36
N ASP A 705 -19.14 -31.82 23.04
CA ASP A 705 -18.84 -32.34 24.38
C ASP A 705 -18.35 -33.80 24.41
N SER A 706 -18.45 -34.54 23.28
CA SER A 706 -18.26 -36.00 23.20
C SER A 706 -16.88 -36.49 23.68
N ASP A 707 -15.83 -35.70 23.45
CA ASP A 707 -14.43 -36.01 23.82
C ASP A 707 -14.23 -36.25 25.34
N ALA A 708 -15.07 -35.65 26.19
CA ALA A 708 -14.97 -35.79 27.65
C ALA A 708 -15.20 -37.23 28.17
N ALA A 709 -15.79 -38.11 27.36
CA ALA A 709 -16.04 -39.50 27.73
C ALA A 709 -14.82 -40.42 27.57
N ALA A 710 -13.85 -40.07 26.71
CA ALA A 710 -12.75 -40.97 26.33
C ALA A 710 -11.67 -41.11 27.42
N GLU A 711 -11.29 -40.01 28.07
CA GLU A 711 -10.18 -40.02 29.05
C GLU A 711 -10.54 -40.63 30.41
N SER A 712 -11.83 -40.79 30.73
CA SER A 712 -12.31 -41.12 32.09
C SER A 712 -12.18 -42.60 32.51
N THR A 713 -11.21 -43.35 31.96
CA THR A 713 -11.07 -44.81 32.20
C THR A 713 -9.64 -45.34 32.47
N ALA A 714 -8.82 -44.59 33.23
CA ALA A 714 -7.60 -45.12 33.86
C ALA A 714 -7.54 -44.81 35.38
N PRO A 715 -6.95 -45.68 36.23
CA PRO A 715 -7.15 -45.64 37.68
C PRO A 715 -6.24 -44.64 38.42
N THR A 716 -6.78 -44.08 39.50
CA THR A 716 -6.04 -43.33 40.53
C THR A 716 -5.01 -44.21 41.24
N ASP A 717 -3.80 -43.70 41.48
CA ASP A 717 -2.83 -44.29 42.41
C ASP A 717 -2.47 -43.26 43.51
N GLU A 718 -2.32 -43.72 44.75
CA GLU A 718 -2.09 -42.86 45.91
C GLU A 718 -0.59 -42.75 46.23
N SER A 719 -0.04 -41.54 46.31
CA SER A 719 1.08 -41.27 47.22
C SER A 719 1.20 -39.82 47.67
N THR A 720 1.03 -39.67 48.98
CA THR A 720 1.74 -38.75 49.90
C THR A 720 2.90 -37.94 49.28
N GLY A 721 3.01 -36.63 49.44
CA GLY A 721 2.51 -35.80 50.54
C GLY A 721 3.54 -35.76 51.68
N SER A 722 4.32 -34.67 51.75
CA SER A 722 5.28 -34.39 52.83
C SER A 722 5.38 -32.89 53.05
N SER A 723 5.35 -32.44 54.30
CA SER A 723 5.43 -31.04 54.70
C SER A 723 6.55 -30.82 55.73
N ASP A 724 7.27 -29.71 55.60
CA ASP A 724 8.13 -29.06 56.60
C ASP A 724 8.26 -27.61 56.05
N ASP A 725 7.62 -26.59 56.63
CA ASP A 725 7.93 -25.89 57.89
C ASP A 725 9.41 -25.48 58.02
N GLY A 726 9.68 -24.18 58.22
CA GLY A 726 10.96 -23.60 57.77
C GLY A 726 11.44 -22.25 58.32
N ARG A 727 10.64 -21.55 59.14
CA ARG A 727 11.06 -20.39 59.98
C ARG A 727 11.36 -19.04 59.27
N ILE A 728 11.48 -18.00 60.11
CA ILE A 728 11.66 -16.56 59.84
C ILE A 728 12.98 -16.09 60.51
N ASP A 729 13.62 -15.04 60.00
CA ASP A 729 14.19 -13.86 60.73
C ASP A 729 15.51 -13.29 60.13
N GLU A 730 15.54 -11.95 60.03
CA GLU A 730 16.68 -10.99 60.04
C GLU A 730 18.00 -11.27 59.27
N GLU A 731 18.24 -10.54 58.16
CA GLU A 731 19.05 -9.28 58.14
C GLU A 731 18.66 -8.37 56.96
#